data_AF-A0A8C5WQC0-F1
#
_entry.id   AF-A0A8C5WQC0-F1
#
_cell.length_a   1.000
_cell.length_b   1.000
_cell.length_c   1.000
_cell.angle_alpha   90.00
_cell.angle_beta   90.00
_cell.angle_gamma   90.00
#
_symmetry.space_group_name_H-M   'P 1'
#
loop_
_entity.id
_entity.type
_entity.pdbx_description
1 polymer ?
#
loop_
_entity_poly.entity_id
_entity_poly.type
_entity_poly.pdbx_seq_one_letter_code
_entity_poly.pdbx_strand_id
1 'polypeptide(L)'
;MDPKLHDVHNTVKEAISTLHSCRDCAQIQETLWAVRKYLDESENPPSIKQKEEFTRNHFTVLVQYLLSNLSPDWPEQFPSEEAKELWASFFIDGPADQSFMALMDAIIFAESSFRLNKAVDTLEQFLQKSRLSALIWEICKQHTEAGSPVLRETILNKVVCLPDHLGNKLQEVNRPVFYPQNYFPLLGMEIIQVMEKISGSLRDGLDCSISFVSQVLGKVCVHGRQKEILSVLVPHLTNCTQSDCIWQRISWRLFESVPDRWMEAVVCGLVQAVPGPVVLSRLLGNLVVKNKKAQFVITEKLLLLQYSFPTKVLQTLLGYLALDTTRRSLLTKILRELLETWSSSSAVKHSPAEQQLYISKAILLCLSHLEEEDLSTSRQELFTSLMEGMKCHLDSNLPRIRRMGMVIAESVSAKITPEGPALVFQYEEDDEIKELKSLLTQRLEETPDPKPPDTGESTSNLTSSVLLPSSVTPPDLDASEDPEKGVDSELDSDDDLVPYDMSQDKELKKTRAPTYIRDCFEILTGPEDAEKYEATLGVLETLIRRDTATTQEMSVELAKVLLHLEEKSYIEGFVGLRQGALVAVTVADPIRVAKYLTSEFYSLNYSLRQRMDILDVLAVSAQELSRPALSPSKPNASHPGIQIISHDSSSPDWKKVVEERVRSKTRRFAKGRSQAEQLGTPNQFAPIAGHFFFPLLRNFDRPLTTFDLLGDDHLVLGRLVHTLAILMYFALHAAITPAMGKALLEFVWALRFHTDTYVRHGLLSSVSSILLSVPAEYLLDDMTEEILETQAWLAVQFDMMRACNLIATVALTAGQLLFVLGLVELPIISQDTQWWEEAIAAVFQLASEYLRLRKLKSASPGRNQGLPFQ
;
A
#
# COMPACT_ATOMS: atom_id res chain seq x y z
N MET A 1 12.90 -47.19 51.70
CA MET A 1 11.91 -46.51 50.83
C MET A 1 10.56 -46.54 51.53
N ASP A 2 9.80 -45.46 51.46
CA ASP A 2 8.47 -45.36 52.05
C ASP A 2 7.55 -46.42 51.39
N PRO A 3 6.94 -47.36 52.13
CA PRO A 3 6.15 -48.46 51.56
C PRO A 3 5.01 -47.97 50.65
N LYS A 4 4.50 -46.76 50.91
CA LYS A 4 3.44 -46.12 50.12
C LYS A 4 3.91 -45.62 48.75
N LEU A 5 5.20 -45.35 48.58
CA LEU A 5 5.79 -44.94 47.29
C LEU A 5 6.14 -46.16 46.43
N HIS A 6 6.57 -47.26 47.07
CA HIS A 6 6.78 -48.53 46.39
C HIS A 6 5.48 -49.08 45.79
N ASP A 7 4.36 -48.85 46.47
CA ASP A 7 3.02 -49.20 45.99
C ASP A 7 2.62 -48.46 44.69
N VAL A 8 2.99 -47.18 44.55
CA VAL A 8 2.78 -46.40 43.31
C VAL A 8 3.59 -47.01 42.17
N HIS A 9 4.87 -47.29 42.40
CA HIS A 9 5.74 -47.90 41.40
C HIS A 9 5.22 -49.26 40.91
N ASN A 10 4.81 -50.12 41.84
CA ASN A 10 4.29 -51.45 41.51
C ASN A 10 2.97 -51.37 40.75
N THR A 11 2.05 -50.49 41.17
CA THR A 11 0.76 -50.29 40.49
C THR A 11 0.96 -49.81 39.04
N VAL A 12 1.86 -48.85 38.80
CA VAL A 12 2.14 -48.35 37.44
C VAL A 12 2.83 -49.42 36.59
N LYS A 13 3.79 -50.16 37.16
CA LYS A 13 4.50 -51.22 36.44
C LYS A 13 3.55 -52.36 36.05
N GLU A 14 2.65 -52.74 36.94
CA GLU A 14 1.61 -53.73 36.69
C GLU A 14 0.61 -53.23 35.63
N ALA A 15 0.23 -51.95 35.67
CA ALA A 15 -0.62 -51.34 34.65
C ALA A 15 0.04 -51.37 33.26
N ILE A 16 1.32 -50.95 33.14
CA ILE A 16 2.04 -51.02 31.85
C ILE A 16 2.17 -52.47 31.37
N SER A 17 2.48 -53.41 32.27
CA SER A 17 2.56 -54.84 31.93
C SER A 17 1.21 -55.39 31.44
N THR A 18 0.11 -54.97 32.07
CA THR A 18 -1.25 -55.41 31.71
C THR A 18 -1.68 -54.81 30.38
N LEU A 19 -1.42 -53.51 30.16
CA LEU A 19 -1.65 -52.84 28.89
C LEU A 19 -0.82 -53.43 27.73
N HIS A 20 0.35 -54.04 28.02
CA HIS A 20 1.17 -54.73 27.02
C HIS A 20 0.68 -56.15 26.67
N SER A 21 0.18 -56.88 27.65
CA SER A 21 -0.05 -58.34 27.54
C SER A 21 -1.51 -58.74 27.45
N CYS A 22 -2.44 -57.91 27.92
CA CYS A 22 -3.86 -58.21 27.99
C CYS A 22 -4.64 -57.61 26.80
N ARG A 23 -5.62 -58.36 26.29
CA ARG A 23 -6.60 -57.89 25.28
C ARG A 23 -8.02 -57.82 25.85
N ASP A 24 -8.20 -58.13 27.13
CA ASP A 24 -9.48 -58.04 27.82
C ASP A 24 -9.77 -56.59 28.22
N CYS A 25 -10.86 -56.06 27.68
CA CYS A 25 -11.27 -54.67 27.81
C CYS A 25 -11.68 -54.32 29.25
N ALA A 26 -12.30 -55.26 29.97
CA ALA A 26 -12.71 -55.04 31.35
C ALA A 26 -11.49 -54.92 32.28
N GLN A 27 -10.49 -55.78 32.08
CA GLN A 27 -9.25 -55.75 32.85
C GLN A 27 -8.41 -54.51 32.54
N ILE A 28 -8.38 -54.06 31.27
CA ILE A 28 -7.72 -52.80 30.91
C ILE A 28 -8.44 -51.61 31.56
N GLN A 29 -9.77 -51.58 31.54
CA GLN A 29 -10.54 -50.50 32.17
C GLN A 29 -10.33 -50.46 33.70
N GLU A 30 -10.31 -51.61 34.37
CA GLU A 30 -10.04 -51.71 35.81
C GLU A 30 -8.62 -51.24 36.16
N THR A 31 -7.62 -51.62 35.37
CA THR A 31 -6.24 -51.15 35.57
C THR A 31 -6.08 -49.65 35.34
N LEU A 32 -6.76 -49.08 34.34
CA LEU A 32 -6.79 -47.63 34.13
C LEU A 32 -7.46 -46.91 35.31
N TRP A 33 -8.58 -47.41 35.85
CA TRP A 33 -9.19 -46.86 37.05
C TRP A 33 -8.26 -46.93 38.28
N ALA A 34 -7.55 -48.05 38.45
CA ALA A 34 -6.60 -48.23 39.53
C ALA A 34 -5.42 -47.24 39.49
N VAL A 35 -5.01 -46.78 38.30
CA VAL A 35 -3.98 -45.75 38.14
C VAL A 35 -4.57 -44.33 38.21
N ARG A 36 -5.78 -44.11 37.67
CA ARG A 36 -6.47 -42.81 37.70
C ARG A 36 -6.68 -42.28 39.12
N LYS A 37 -6.80 -43.15 40.13
CA LYS A 37 -6.89 -42.74 41.55
C LYS A 37 -5.74 -41.81 42.00
N TYR A 38 -4.58 -41.86 41.33
CA TYR A 38 -3.45 -40.98 41.64
C TYR A 38 -3.58 -39.56 41.05
N LEU A 39 -4.55 -39.35 40.16
CA LEU A 39 -4.93 -38.05 39.56
C LEU A 39 -6.16 -37.44 40.24
N ASP A 40 -7.16 -38.28 40.54
CA ASP A 40 -8.46 -37.87 41.10
C ASP A 40 -8.39 -37.37 42.55
N GLU A 41 -9.36 -36.52 42.91
CA GLU A 41 -9.59 -36.01 44.27
C GLU A 41 -10.75 -36.73 45.00
N SER A 42 -11.33 -37.77 44.42
CA SER A 42 -12.55 -38.44 44.93
C SER A 42 -12.30 -39.68 45.79
N GLU A 43 -13.30 -39.96 46.64
CA GLU A 43 -13.57 -41.05 47.61
C GLU A 43 -12.44 -41.60 48.51
N ASN A 44 -11.16 -41.53 48.14
CA ASN A 44 -10.00 -41.73 49.00
C ASN A 44 -8.75 -41.06 48.37
N PRO A 45 -8.47 -39.78 48.65
CA PRO A 45 -7.43 -39.04 47.94
C PRO A 45 -6.04 -39.61 48.24
N PRO A 46 -5.17 -39.77 47.22
CA PRO A 46 -3.80 -40.18 47.42
C PRO A 46 -3.07 -39.15 48.29
N SER A 47 -2.09 -39.59 49.09
CA SER A 47 -1.26 -38.63 49.84
C SER A 47 -0.50 -37.72 48.86
N ILE A 48 -0.22 -36.47 49.26
CA ILE A 48 0.51 -35.49 48.44
C ILE A 48 1.81 -36.09 47.89
N LYS A 49 2.53 -36.88 48.70
CA LYS A 49 3.76 -37.57 48.30
C LYS A 49 3.54 -38.65 47.23
N GLN A 50 2.44 -39.39 47.28
CA GLN A 50 2.10 -40.39 46.26
C GLN A 50 1.70 -39.73 44.94
N LYS A 51 0.95 -38.63 45.00
CA LYS A 51 0.59 -37.83 43.82
C LYS A 51 1.83 -37.21 43.17
N GLU A 52 2.73 -36.63 43.96
CA GLU A 52 4.02 -36.11 43.49
C GLU A 52 4.91 -37.20 42.87
N GLU A 53 5.01 -38.38 43.48
CA GLU A 53 5.78 -39.51 42.94
C GLU A 53 5.22 -39.99 41.60
N PHE A 54 3.90 -40.16 41.51
CA PHE A 54 3.24 -40.56 40.27
C PHE A 54 3.45 -39.51 39.17
N THR A 55 3.17 -38.25 39.46
CA THR A 55 3.26 -37.15 38.49
C THR A 55 4.70 -36.87 38.04
N ARG A 56 5.70 -36.98 38.90
CA ARG A 56 7.10 -36.69 38.54
C ARG A 56 7.80 -37.85 37.84
N ASN A 57 7.61 -39.08 38.30
CA ASN A 57 8.44 -40.21 37.88
C ASN A 57 7.75 -41.19 36.94
N HIS A 58 6.42 -41.18 36.87
CA HIS A 58 5.66 -42.26 36.22
C HIS A 58 4.66 -41.79 35.16
N PHE A 59 4.12 -40.57 35.30
CA PHE A 59 3.04 -40.08 34.44
C PHE A 59 3.45 -39.95 32.96
N THR A 60 4.59 -39.31 32.65
CA THR A 60 5.06 -39.16 31.26
C THR A 60 5.17 -40.51 30.55
N VAL A 61 5.76 -41.52 31.20
CA VAL A 61 5.95 -42.87 30.63
C VAL A 61 4.61 -43.54 30.38
N LEU A 62 3.69 -43.44 31.34
CA LEU A 62 2.34 -44.00 31.21
C LEU A 62 1.61 -43.39 30.01
N VAL A 63 1.59 -42.06 29.90
CA VAL A 63 0.85 -41.35 28.84
C VAL A 63 1.46 -41.61 27.45
N GLN A 64 2.78 -41.65 27.33
CA GLN A 64 3.45 -42.05 26.09
C GLN A 64 3.09 -43.49 25.69
N TYR A 65 2.98 -44.38 26.68
CA TYR A 65 2.55 -45.76 26.46
C TYR A 65 1.08 -45.84 26.03
N LEU A 66 0.19 -45.05 26.64
CA LEU A 66 -1.22 -44.98 26.23
C LEU A 66 -1.37 -44.51 24.78
N LEU A 67 -0.55 -43.56 24.33
CA LEU A 67 -0.57 -43.08 22.95
C LEU A 67 0.00 -44.10 21.95
N SER A 68 1.05 -44.85 22.32
CA SER A 68 1.71 -45.80 21.43
C SER A 68 0.92 -47.10 21.21
N ASN A 69 0.09 -47.52 22.18
CA ASN A 69 -0.72 -48.74 22.10
C ASN A 69 -2.12 -48.56 21.51
N LEU A 70 -2.47 -47.36 21.04
CA LEU A 70 -3.74 -47.14 20.33
C LEU A 70 -3.82 -48.06 19.09
N SER A 71 -4.82 -48.94 19.02
CA SER A 71 -5.04 -49.84 17.88
C SER A 71 -6.34 -49.49 17.15
N PRO A 72 -6.51 -49.86 15.87
CA PRO A 72 -7.78 -49.65 15.15
C PRO A 72 -8.97 -50.38 15.81
N ASP A 73 -8.71 -51.42 16.59
CA ASP A 73 -9.70 -52.20 17.34
C ASP A 73 -10.18 -51.46 18.61
N TRP A 74 -9.62 -50.29 18.91
CA TRP A 74 -9.97 -49.46 20.06
C TRP A 74 -11.48 -49.16 20.21
N PRO A 75 -12.24 -48.83 19.15
CA PRO A 75 -13.68 -48.59 19.26
C PRO A 75 -14.45 -49.85 19.71
N GLU A 76 -13.96 -51.04 19.36
CA GLU A 76 -14.52 -52.32 19.79
C GLU A 76 -14.07 -52.67 21.21
N GLN A 77 -12.86 -52.25 21.61
CA GLN A 77 -12.31 -52.46 22.95
C GLN A 77 -12.93 -51.53 24.01
N PHE A 78 -13.41 -50.35 23.62
CA PHE A 78 -14.02 -49.38 24.53
C PHE A 78 -15.36 -48.86 23.98
N PRO A 79 -16.42 -49.69 24.03
CA PRO A 79 -17.73 -49.33 23.48
C PRO A 79 -18.49 -48.31 24.34
N SER A 80 -18.22 -48.23 25.65
CA SER A 80 -18.88 -47.28 26.56
C SER A 80 -18.25 -45.88 26.50
N GLU A 81 -19.09 -44.84 26.57
CA GLU A 81 -18.62 -43.46 26.66
C GLU A 81 -17.77 -43.23 27.92
N GLU A 82 -18.11 -43.88 29.03
CA GLU A 82 -17.34 -43.84 30.29
C GLU A 82 -15.87 -44.25 30.11
N ALA A 83 -15.59 -45.25 29.26
CA ALA A 83 -14.23 -45.69 29.04
C ALA A 83 -13.46 -44.79 28.06
N LYS A 84 -14.16 -44.14 27.12
CA LYS A 84 -13.57 -43.09 26.27
C LYS A 84 -13.19 -41.85 27.09
N GLU A 85 -14.05 -41.47 28.05
CA GLU A 85 -13.77 -40.40 29.00
C GLU A 85 -12.63 -40.76 29.96
N LEU A 86 -12.58 -42.01 30.44
CA LEU A 86 -11.50 -42.50 31.31
C LEU A 86 -10.12 -42.38 30.66
N TRP A 87 -10.00 -42.67 29.36
CA TRP A 87 -8.73 -42.50 28.67
C TRP A 87 -8.37 -41.02 28.51
N ALA A 88 -9.36 -40.19 28.12
CA ALA A 88 -9.13 -38.75 27.93
C ALA A 88 -8.77 -38.05 29.26
N SER A 89 -9.34 -38.51 30.38
CA SER A 89 -9.11 -37.93 31.71
C SER A 89 -7.64 -37.98 32.13
N PHE A 90 -6.84 -38.94 31.66
CA PHE A 90 -5.40 -38.92 31.94
C PHE A 90 -4.71 -37.66 31.39
N PHE A 91 -5.12 -37.19 30.21
CA PHE A 91 -4.56 -36.00 29.58
C PHE A 91 -5.17 -34.71 30.13
N ILE A 92 -6.46 -34.75 30.49
CA ILE A 92 -7.20 -33.59 30.98
C ILE A 92 -6.95 -33.34 32.48
N ASP A 93 -6.88 -34.37 33.31
CA ASP A 93 -6.73 -34.24 34.77
C ASP A 93 -5.27 -34.35 35.22
N GLY A 94 -4.38 -34.92 34.39
CA GLY A 94 -2.94 -35.05 34.65
C GLY A 94 -2.12 -33.76 34.44
N PRO A 95 -0.83 -33.74 34.83
CA PRO A 95 0.08 -32.59 34.66
C PRO A 95 0.04 -32.00 33.25
N ALA A 96 -0.29 -30.72 33.15
CA ALA A 96 -0.64 -30.11 31.87
C ALA A 96 0.57 -30.02 30.92
N ASP A 97 1.76 -29.76 31.45
CA ASP A 97 3.02 -29.73 30.72
C ASP A 97 3.37 -31.09 30.09
N GLN A 98 3.31 -32.17 30.88
CA GLN A 98 3.62 -33.53 30.43
C GLN A 98 2.56 -34.05 29.43
N SER A 99 1.27 -33.83 29.70
CA SER A 99 0.18 -34.19 28.79
C SER A 99 0.32 -33.49 27.44
N PHE A 100 0.55 -32.18 27.46
CA PHE A 100 0.73 -31.39 26.24
C PHE A 100 1.94 -31.85 25.42
N MET A 101 3.08 -32.06 26.08
CA MET A 101 4.30 -32.52 25.42
C MET A 101 4.11 -33.88 24.76
N ALA A 102 3.52 -34.85 25.49
CA ALA A 102 3.26 -36.19 24.98
C ALA A 102 2.29 -36.18 23.78
N LEU A 103 1.21 -35.38 23.84
CA LEU A 103 0.27 -35.21 22.72
C LEU A 103 0.96 -34.59 21.51
N MET A 104 1.73 -33.52 21.69
CA MET A 104 2.45 -32.86 20.60
C MET A 104 3.48 -33.80 19.95
N ASP A 105 4.25 -34.55 20.75
CA ASP A 105 5.21 -35.52 20.21
C ASP A 105 4.51 -36.63 19.42
N ALA A 106 3.42 -37.19 19.95
CA ALA A 106 2.65 -38.20 19.24
C ALA A 106 2.10 -37.67 17.91
N ILE A 107 1.61 -36.44 17.86
CA ILE A 107 1.08 -35.84 16.64
C ILE A 107 2.19 -35.54 15.61
N ILE A 108 3.32 -35.00 16.05
CA ILE A 108 4.45 -34.66 15.16
C ILE A 108 5.01 -35.93 14.51
N PHE A 109 5.22 -36.99 15.29
CA PHE A 109 5.88 -38.21 14.83
C PHE A 109 4.93 -39.27 14.24
N ALA A 110 3.61 -39.20 14.47
CA ALA A 110 2.67 -40.20 13.92
C ALA A 110 2.50 -40.10 12.40
N GLU A 111 2.33 -41.23 11.72
CA GLU A 111 1.82 -41.28 10.34
C GLU A 111 0.29 -41.10 10.32
N SER A 112 -0.29 -40.83 9.15
CA SER A 112 -1.74 -40.69 8.97
C SER A 112 -2.46 -41.97 9.40
N SER A 113 -3.01 -41.95 10.61
CA SER A 113 -3.49 -43.15 11.30
C SER A 113 -4.62 -42.82 12.27
N PHE A 114 -5.34 -43.84 12.73
CA PHE A 114 -6.31 -43.71 13.82
C PHE A 114 -5.70 -43.05 15.07
N ARG A 115 -4.43 -43.33 15.36
CA ARG A 115 -3.69 -42.75 16.50
C ARG A 115 -3.56 -41.23 16.37
N LEU A 116 -3.24 -40.74 15.18
CA LEU A 116 -3.13 -39.32 14.89
C LEU A 116 -4.48 -38.63 15.14
N ASN A 117 -5.57 -39.16 14.59
CA ASN A 117 -6.91 -38.59 14.77
C ASN A 117 -7.30 -38.53 16.25
N LYS A 118 -7.04 -39.61 17.00
CA LYS A 118 -7.36 -39.66 18.43
C LYS A 118 -6.50 -38.70 19.25
N ALA A 119 -5.20 -38.59 18.97
CA ALA A 119 -4.34 -37.61 19.63
C ALA A 119 -4.80 -36.17 19.36
N VAL A 120 -5.23 -35.88 18.12
CA VAL A 120 -5.78 -34.57 17.73
C VAL A 120 -7.13 -34.30 18.42
N ASP A 121 -8.03 -35.29 18.52
CA ASP A 121 -9.29 -35.18 19.30
C ASP A 121 -9.01 -34.78 20.76
N THR A 122 -8.00 -35.41 21.34
CA THR A 122 -7.63 -35.22 22.74
C THR A 122 -7.00 -33.86 22.95
N LEU A 123 -6.16 -33.43 22.01
CA LEU A 123 -5.59 -32.08 22.04
C LEU A 123 -6.69 -31.02 21.88
N GLU A 124 -7.69 -31.24 21.03
CA GLU A 124 -8.83 -30.33 20.91
C GLU A 124 -9.62 -30.24 22.24
N GLN A 125 -9.91 -31.38 22.88
CA GLN A 125 -10.55 -31.39 24.21
C GLN A 125 -9.67 -30.71 25.28
N PHE A 126 -8.35 -30.88 25.21
CA PHE A 126 -7.39 -30.21 26.09
C PHE A 126 -7.49 -28.69 25.96
N LEU A 127 -7.62 -28.16 24.73
CA LEU A 127 -7.85 -26.74 24.49
C LEU A 127 -9.23 -26.28 25.00
N GLN A 128 -10.29 -27.05 24.74
CA GLN A 128 -11.66 -26.73 25.17
C GLN A 128 -11.82 -26.68 26.70
N LYS A 129 -11.01 -27.44 27.44
CA LYS A 129 -11.00 -27.48 28.91
C LYS A 129 -10.03 -26.45 29.54
N SER A 130 -9.56 -25.47 28.77
CA SER A 130 -8.62 -24.42 29.21
C SER A 130 -7.36 -24.96 29.91
N ARG A 131 -6.85 -26.11 29.44
CA ARG A 131 -5.65 -26.74 30.02
C ARG A 131 -4.35 -26.04 29.62
N LEU A 132 -4.37 -25.18 28.60
CA LEU A 132 -3.23 -24.30 28.30
C LEU A 132 -3.02 -23.28 29.42
N SER A 133 -4.08 -22.73 30.01
CA SER A 133 -3.97 -21.85 31.18
C SER A 133 -3.32 -22.57 32.36
N ALA A 134 -3.63 -23.86 32.57
CA ALA A 134 -3.04 -24.67 33.61
C ALA A 134 -1.52 -24.88 33.36
N LEU A 135 -1.15 -25.23 32.13
CA LEU A 135 0.25 -25.38 31.71
C LEU A 135 1.06 -24.09 31.91
N ILE A 136 0.53 -22.95 31.47
CA ILE A 136 1.21 -21.64 31.63
C ILE A 136 1.29 -21.28 33.12
N TRP A 137 0.22 -21.49 33.89
CA TRP A 137 0.16 -21.21 35.32
C TRP A 137 1.15 -22.03 36.15
N GLU A 138 1.31 -23.32 35.87
CA GLU A 138 2.28 -24.19 36.54
C GLU A 138 3.72 -23.65 36.40
N ILE A 139 4.07 -23.16 35.20
CA ILE A 139 5.37 -22.54 34.93
C ILE A 139 5.50 -21.20 35.67
N CYS A 140 4.43 -20.40 35.73
CA CYS A 140 4.40 -19.12 36.45
C CYS A 140 4.51 -19.27 37.98
N LYS A 141 3.99 -20.35 38.55
CA LYS A 141 4.01 -20.64 39.99
C LYS A 141 5.38 -21.14 40.48
N GLN A 142 6.13 -21.88 39.64
CA GLN A 142 7.42 -22.46 40.01
C GLN A 142 8.57 -21.43 39.86
N HIS A 143 8.78 -20.60 40.89
CA HIS A 143 9.88 -19.61 40.93
C HIS A 143 11.28 -20.22 41.14
N THR A 144 11.38 -21.46 41.63
CA THR A 144 12.65 -22.01 42.10
C THR A 144 12.69 -23.54 41.90
N GLU A 145 13.64 -24.03 41.09
CA GLU A 145 14.25 -25.38 41.13
C GLU A 145 13.71 -26.63 40.39
N ALA A 146 12.65 -26.64 39.57
CA ALA A 146 12.18 -27.91 38.97
C ALA A 146 12.17 -28.07 37.43
N GLY A 147 12.27 -27.00 36.64
CA GLY A 147 12.16 -27.08 35.17
C GLY A 147 13.45 -26.67 34.46
N SER A 148 13.96 -27.51 33.55
CA SER A 148 15.11 -27.12 32.72
C SER A 148 14.74 -25.92 31.83
N PRO A 149 15.63 -24.93 31.63
CA PRO A 149 15.36 -23.81 30.73
C PRO A 149 15.06 -24.29 29.30
N VAL A 150 15.65 -25.43 28.91
CA VAL A 150 15.42 -26.13 27.65
C VAL A 150 13.97 -26.61 27.53
N LEU A 151 13.40 -27.18 28.59
CA LEU A 151 12.00 -27.62 28.60
C LEU A 151 11.05 -26.44 28.44
N ARG A 152 11.30 -25.33 29.16
CA ARG A 152 10.49 -24.10 29.04
C ARG A 152 10.51 -23.53 27.63
N GLU A 153 11.67 -23.49 26.99
CA GLU A 153 11.80 -23.04 25.60
C GLU A 153 11.11 -23.99 24.62
N THR A 154 11.18 -25.31 24.87
CA THR A 154 10.50 -26.32 24.03
C THR A 154 8.99 -26.18 24.13
N ILE A 155 8.45 -26.01 25.33
CA ILE A 155 7.02 -25.77 25.56
C ILE A 155 6.59 -24.47 24.89
N LEU A 156 7.34 -23.37 25.08
CA LEU A 156 7.07 -22.09 24.43
C LEU A 156 6.96 -22.23 22.91
N ASN A 157 7.94 -22.89 22.29
CA ASN A 157 7.94 -23.09 20.84
C ASN A 157 6.75 -23.97 20.40
N LYS A 158 6.45 -25.06 21.10
CA LYS A 158 5.31 -25.92 20.76
C LYS A 158 3.96 -25.22 20.94
N VAL A 159 3.78 -24.41 21.98
CA VAL A 159 2.54 -23.64 22.21
C VAL A 159 2.33 -22.60 21.11
N VAL A 160 3.38 -21.88 20.69
CA VAL A 160 3.24 -20.83 19.67
C VAL A 160 3.14 -21.42 18.26
N CYS A 161 3.90 -22.47 17.95
CA CYS A 161 3.88 -23.13 16.64
C CYS A 161 2.77 -24.18 16.48
N LEU A 162 1.87 -24.33 17.47
CA LEU A 162 0.83 -25.35 17.43
C LEU A 162 -0.02 -25.31 16.15
N PRO A 163 -0.53 -24.14 15.70
CA PRO A 163 -1.26 -24.03 14.43
C PRO A 163 -0.45 -24.48 13.22
N ASP A 164 0.85 -24.17 13.19
CA ASP A 164 1.72 -24.50 12.07
C ASP A 164 2.00 -26.01 12.05
N HIS A 165 2.23 -26.63 13.21
CA HIS A 165 2.41 -28.07 13.33
C HIS A 165 1.16 -28.83 12.87
N LEU A 166 -0.03 -28.42 13.33
CA LEU A 166 -1.28 -29.09 12.94
C LEU A 166 -1.69 -28.78 11.50
N GLY A 167 -1.51 -27.56 11.03
CA GLY A 167 -1.76 -27.18 9.64
C GLY A 167 -0.90 -28.00 8.68
N ASN A 168 0.40 -28.14 8.98
CA ASN A 168 1.31 -28.93 8.16
C ASN A 168 1.00 -30.44 8.21
N LYS A 169 0.56 -30.95 9.37
CA LYS A 169 0.30 -32.38 9.56
C LYS A 169 -1.06 -32.82 9.02
N LEU A 170 -2.10 -32.01 9.20
CA LEU A 170 -3.49 -32.34 8.86
C LEU A 170 -3.93 -31.75 7.51
N GLN A 171 -3.25 -30.73 7.00
CA GLN A 171 -3.53 -30.08 5.72
C GLN A 171 -5.03 -29.73 5.57
N GLU A 172 -5.73 -30.33 4.59
CA GLU A 172 -7.15 -30.07 4.33
C GLU A 172 -8.10 -30.67 5.38
N VAL A 173 -7.62 -31.62 6.20
CA VAL A 173 -8.40 -32.28 7.28
C VAL A 173 -8.22 -31.55 8.62
N ASN A 174 -7.65 -30.35 8.62
CA ASN A 174 -7.42 -29.58 9.84
C ASN A 174 -8.74 -29.12 10.48
N ARG A 175 -8.72 -28.87 11.79
CA ARG A 175 -9.90 -28.48 12.57
C ARG A 175 -9.97 -26.98 12.79
N PRO A 176 -11.18 -26.41 12.96
CA PRO A 176 -11.36 -24.97 13.15
C PRO A 176 -10.51 -24.38 14.28
N VAL A 177 -10.42 -25.07 15.42
CA VAL A 177 -9.70 -24.60 16.62
C VAL A 177 -8.21 -24.38 16.36
N PHE A 178 -7.61 -25.10 15.41
CA PHE A 178 -6.18 -25.03 15.13
C PHE A 178 -5.81 -24.00 14.05
N TYR A 179 -6.78 -23.36 13.38
CA TYR A 179 -6.46 -22.26 12.48
C TYR A 179 -5.93 -21.07 13.29
N PRO A 180 -4.90 -20.35 12.79
CA PRO A 180 -4.34 -19.19 13.48
C PRO A 180 -5.39 -18.16 13.94
N GLN A 181 -6.42 -17.92 13.11
CA GLN A 181 -7.48 -16.95 13.40
C GLN A 181 -8.33 -17.33 14.62
N ASN A 182 -8.39 -18.61 14.98
CA ASN A 182 -9.16 -19.12 16.12
C ASN A 182 -8.26 -19.47 17.31
N TYR A 183 -7.07 -20.02 17.05
CA TYR A 183 -6.14 -20.45 18.08
C TYR A 183 -5.53 -19.29 18.87
N PHE A 184 -5.05 -18.23 18.20
CA PHE A 184 -4.39 -17.13 18.90
C PHE A 184 -5.33 -16.27 19.75
N PRO A 185 -6.61 -16.04 19.37
CA PRO A 185 -7.60 -15.48 20.28
C PRO A 185 -7.89 -16.39 21.47
N LEU A 186 -8.00 -17.71 21.27
CA LEU A 186 -8.14 -18.69 22.36
C LEU A 186 -6.94 -18.60 23.32
N LEU A 187 -5.71 -18.60 22.80
CA LEU A 187 -4.50 -18.44 23.60
C LEU A 187 -4.49 -17.10 24.37
N GLY A 188 -5.02 -16.03 23.77
CA GLY A 188 -5.24 -14.75 24.45
C GLY A 188 -6.17 -14.88 25.66
N MET A 189 -7.27 -15.62 25.54
CA MET A 189 -8.18 -15.91 26.66
C MET A 189 -7.50 -16.77 27.74
N GLU A 190 -6.72 -17.77 27.35
CA GLU A 190 -5.96 -18.61 28.28
C GLU A 190 -4.92 -17.78 29.07
N ILE A 191 -4.25 -16.83 28.40
CA ILE A 191 -3.34 -15.89 29.05
C ILE A 191 -4.09 -15.00 30.05
N ILE A 192 -5.28 -14.50 29.72
CA ILE A 192 -6.10 -13.70 30.64
C ILE A 192 -6.41 -14.49 31.91
N GLN A 193 -6.85 -15.75 31.79
CA GLN A 193 -7.12 -16.60 32.96
C GLN A 193 -5.87 -16.81 33.83
N VAL A 194 -4.68 -16.93 33.23
CA VAL A 194 -3.42 -17.00 33.97
C VAL A 194 -3.13 -15.69 34.69
N MET A 195 -3.34 -14.56 34.03
CA MET A 195 -3.15 -13.24 34.64
C MET A 195 -4.12 -12.99 35.80
N GLU A 196 -5.36 -13.48 35.72
CA GLU A 196 -6.32 -13.47 36.83
C GLU A 196 -5.82 -14.30 38.02
N LYS A 197 -5.27 -15.50 37.78
CA LYS A 197 -4.64 -16.34 38.83
C LYS A 197 -3.40 -15.67 39.44
N ILE A 198 -2.59 -15.00 38.64
CA ILE A 198 -1.46 -14.18 39.09
C ILE A 198 -1.97 -13.04 39.98
N SER A 199 -3.02 -12.32 39.56
CA SER A 199 -3.64 -11.24 40.33
C SER A 199 -4.16 -11.73 41.69
N GLY A 200 -4.84 -12.89 41.73
CA GLY A 200 -5.28 -13.53 42.97
C GLY A 200 -4.10 -13.89 43.88
N SER A 201 -3.09 -14.58 43.34
CA SER A 201 -1.93 -15.00 44.14
C SER A 201 -1.12 -13.83 44.70
N LEU A 202 -0.97 -12.75 43.93
CA LEU A 202 -0.32 -11.52 44.39
C LEU A 202 -1.12 -10.82 45.50
N ARG A 203 -2.46 -10.90 45.49
CA ARG A 203 -3.31 -10.40 46.59
C ARG A 203 -3.19 -11.26 47.84
N ASP A 204 -3.01 -12.57 47.65
CA ASP A 204 -2.79 -13.53 48.75
C ASP A 204 -1.35 -13.48 49.30
N GLY A 205 -0.49 -12.62 48.74
CA GLY A 205 0.90 -12.46 49.18
C GLY A 205 1.84 -13.61 48.75
N LEU A 206 1.44 -14.39 47.74
CA LEU A 206 2.25 -15.47 47.17
C LEU A 206 3.10 -14.96 46.00
N ASP A 207 4.34 -15.42 45.93
CA ASP A 207 5.25 -15.08 44.83
C ASP A 207 4.92 -15.88 43.55
N CYS A 208 4.82 -15.19 42.41
CA CYS A 208 4.63 -15.78 41.08
C CYS A 208 5.36 -14.97 40.00
N SER A 209 5.63 -15.59 38.84
CA SER A 209 6.32 -14.94 37.71
C SER A 209 5.40 -14.75 36.50
N ILE A 210 5.41 -13.56 35.91
CA ILE A 210 4.73 -13.30 34.63
C ILE A 210 5.63 -13.54 33.41
N SER A 211 6.93 -13.82 33.61
CA SER A 211 7.92 -13.84 32.53
C SER A 211 7.59 -14.82 31.40
N PHE A 212 7.03 -15.99 31.72
CA PHE A 212 6.63 -16.97 30.72
C PHE A 212 5.46 -16.47 29.85
N VAL A 213 4.48 -15.78 30.47
CA VAL A 213 3.38 -15.12 29.73
C VAL A 213 3.95 -14.05 28.78
N SER A 214 4.90 -13.24 29.24
CA SER A 214 5.60 -12.26 28.41
C SER A 214 6.33 -12.88 27.24
N GLN A 215 6.94 -14.06 27.46
CA GLN A 215 7.63 -14.81 26.40
C GLN A 215 6.65 -15.36 25.36
N VAL A 216 5.51 -15.93 25.79
CA VAL A 216 4.44 -16.39 24.89
C VAL A 216 3.94 -15.23 24.05
N LEU A 217 3.55 -14.11 24.68
CA LEU A 217 3.10 -12.90 23.99
C LEU A 217 4.14 -12.39 22.98
N GLY A 218 5.39 -12.26 23.40
CA GLY A 218 6.48 -11.77 22.55
C GLY A 218 6.73 -12.67 21.34
N LYS A 219 6.75 -13.99 21.56
CA LYS A 219 6.99 -14.96 20.49
C LYS A 219 5.82 -15.01 19.49
N VAL A 220 4.57 -14.91 19.95
CA VAL A 220 3.38 -14.81 19.09
C VAL A 220 3.44 -13.56 18.20
N CYS A 221 3.80 -12.40 18.78
CA CYS A 221 3.93 -11.17 17.99
C CYS A 221 5.03 -11.27 16.92
N VAL A 222 6.16 -11.93 17.22
CA VAL A 222 7.23 -12.13 16.24
C VAL A 222 6.83 -13.09 15.11
N HIS A 223 5.91 -14.02 15.36
CA HIS A 223 5.33 -14.87 14.32
C HIS A 223 4.29 -14.15 13.45
N GLY A 224 4.10 -12.83 13.62
CA GLY A 224 3.17 -12.04 12.82
C GLY A 224 1.70 -12.21 13.21
N ARG A 225 1.43 -12.69 14.44
CA ARG A 225 0.09 -12.97 14.98
C ARG A 225 -0.32 -12.00 16.08
N GLN A 226 0.29 -10.80 16.08
CA GLN A 226 0.03 -9.76 17.06
C GLN A 226 -1.43 -9.27 17.02
N LYS A 227 -2.06 -9.22 15.84
CA LYS A 227 -3.44 -8.71 15.71
C LYS A 227 -4.42 -9.63 16.41
N GLU A 228 -4.30 -10.93 16.21
CA GLU A 228 -5.19 -11.95 16.77
C GLU A 228 -5.09 -12.01 18.29
N ILE A 229 -3.88 -12.09 18.85
CA ILE A 229 -3.70 -12.17 20.30
C ILE A 229 -4.03 -10.85 21.01
N LEU A 230 -3.62 -9.71 20.47
CA LEU A 230 -3.87 -8.41 21.10
C LEU A 230 -5.32 -7.96 20.97
N SER A 231 -6.07 -8.45 19.98
CA SER A 231 -7.51 -8.17 19.86
C SER A 231 -8.32 -8.66 21.07
N VAL A 232 -7.80 -9.67 21.78
CA VAL A 232 -8.39 -10.23 22.99
C VAL A 232 -7.75 -9.62 24.24
N LEU A 233 -6.41 -9.54 24.28
CA LEU A 233 -5.70 -9.05 25.46
C LEU A 233 -5.95 -7.57 25.74
N VAL A 234 -5.92 -6.70 24.73
CA VAL A 234 -5.98 -5.25 24.93
C VAL A 234 -7.32 -4.80 25.53
N PRO A 235 -8.50 -5.24 25.04
CA PRO A 235 -9.78 -4.87 25.64
C PRO A 235 -9.88 -5.29 27.11
N HIS A 236 -9.47 -6.52 27.45
CA HIS A 236 -9.52 -7.02 28.82
C HIS A 236 -8.57 -6.23 29.74
N LEU A 237 -7.31 -6.02 29.32
CA LEU A 237 -6.36 -5.23 30.11
C LEU A 237 -6.80 -3.77 30.24
N THR A 238 -7.45 -3.20 29.23
CA THR A 238 -8.00 -1.83 29.29
C THR A 238 -9.04 -1.70 30.39
N ASN A 239 -9.94 -2.67 30.53
CA ASN A 239 -10.95 -2.70 31.58
C ASN A 239 -10.31 -2.93 32.96
N CYS A 240 -9.48 -3.96 33.10
CA CYS A 240 -8.90 -4.33 34.38
C CYS A 240 -7.95 -3.27 34.95
N THR A 241 -7.20 -2.56 34.09
CA THR A 241 -6.26 -1.52 34.53
C THR A 241 -6.92 -0.17 34.85
N GLN A 242 -8.22 -0.01 34.62
CA GLN A 242 -8.91 1.27 34.80
C GLN A 242 -9.05 1.63 36.29
N SER A 243 -9.45 0.67 37.11
CA SER A 243 -9.67 0.86 38.54
C SER A 243 -8.65 0.16 39.43
N ASP A 244 -7.79 -0.69 38.87
CA ASP A 244 -6.95 -1.60 39.66
C ASP A 244 -5.44 -1.40 39.41
N CYS A 245 -4.75 -0.92 40.44
CA CYS A 245 -3.30 -0.67 40.40
C CYS A 245 -2.47 -1.96 40.38
N ILE A 246 -3.00 -3.08 40.88
CA ILE A 246 -2.32 -4.39 40.78
C ILE A 246 -2.31 -4.81 39.32
N TRP A 247 -3.43 -4.68 38.62
CA TRP A 247 -3.49 -4.96 37.17
C TRP A 247 -2.59 -4.05 36.35
N GLN A 248 -2.46 -2.76 36.71
CA GLN A 248 -1.47 -1.88 36.06
C GLN A 248 -0.04 -2.40 36.26
N ARG A 249 0.33 -2.78 37.49
CA ARG A 249 1.66 -3.33 37.78
C ARG A 249 1.91 -4.66 37.06
N ILE A 250 0.91 -5.54 37.01
CA ILE A 250 0.97 -6.80 36.25
C ILE A 250 1.19 -6.49 34.76
N SER A 251 0.45 -5.54 34.19
CA SER A 251 0.61 -5.11 32.79
C SER A 251 2.01 -4.54 32.53
N TRP A 252 2.53 -3.66 33.39
CA TRP A 252 3.89 -3.15 33.25
C TRP A 252 4.92 -4.27 33.28
N ARG A 253 4.80 -5.22 34.23
CA ARG A 253 5.69 -6.38 34.30
C ARG A 253 5.56 -7.32 33.11
N LEU A 254 4.36 -7.46 32.54
CA LEU A 254 4.13 -8.24 31.33
C LEU A 254 4.99 -7.70 30.18
N PHE A 255 4.95 -6.40 29.92
CA PHE A 255 5.72 -5.81 28.82
C PHE A 255 7.20 -5.60 29.16
N GLU A 256 7.56 -5.28 30.41
CA GLU A 256 8.95 -5.17 30.86
C GLU A 256 9.71 -6.50 30.75
N SER A 257 9.03 -7.64 30.90
CA SER A 257 9.66 -8.97 30.85
C SER A 257 9.71 -9.57 29.44
N VAL A 258 9.28 -8.85 28.41
CA VAL A 258 9.43 -9.28 27.01
C VAL A 258 10.91 -9.20 26.62
N PRO A 259 11.50 -10.28 26.06
CA PRO A 259 12.87 -10.23 25.56
C PRO A 259 13.09 -9.14 24.52
N ASP A 260 14.23 -8.44 24.57
CA ASP A 260 14.54 -7.30 23.68
C ASP A 260 14.40 -7.63 22.19
N ARG A 261 14.76 -8.85 21.79
CA ARG A 261 14.61 -9.34 20.40
C ARG A 261 13.15 -9.37 19.90
N TRP A 262 12.17 -9.38 20.81
CA TRP A 262 10.74 -9.46 20.50
C TRP A 262 9.99 -8.17 20.83
N MET A 263 10.64 -7.23 21.54
CA MET A 263 10.06 -5.98 22.02
C MET A 263 9.42 -5.16 20.89
N GLU A 264 10.09 -5.09 19.74
CA GLU A 264 9.59 -4.34 18.59
C GLU A 264 8.22 -4.86 18.12
N ALA A 265 8.10 -6.16 17.85
CA ALA A 265 6.86 -6.74 17.36
C ALA A 265 5.70 -6.53 18.35
N VAL A 266 5.98 -6.63 19.65
CA VAL A 266 4.99 -6.39 20.71
C VAL A 266 4.55 -4.93 20.74
N VAL A 267 5.49 -3.98 20.74
CA VAL A 267 5.17 -2.55 20.77
C VAL A 267 4.42 -2.14 19.49
N CYS A 268 4.89 -2.55 18.30
CA CYS A 268 4.21 -2.26 17.04
C CYS A 268 2.78 -2.78 17.01
N GLY A 269 2.54 -4.00 17.53
CA GLY A 269 1.19 -4.56 17.65
C GLY A 269 0.33 -3.80 18.66
N LEU A 270 0.90 -3.45 19.82
CA LEU A 270 0.18 -2.84 20.91
C LEU A 270 -0.31 -1.43 20.56
N VAL A 271 0.54 -0.58 20.00
CA VAL A 271 0.16 0.81 19.65
C VAL A 271 -0.95 0.82 18.59
N GLN A 272 -1.03 -0.19 17.72
CA GLN A 272 -2.13 -0.35 16.76
C GLN A 272 -3.43 -0.86 17.39
N ALA A 273 -3.35 -1.67 18.44
CA ALA A 273 -4.52 -2.29 19.08
C ALA A 273 -5.17 -1.41 20.15
N VAL A 274 -4.43 -0.48 20.75
CA VAL A 274 -4.90 0.37 21.84
C VAL A 274 -5.77 1.53 21.33
N PRO A 275 -6.88 1.89 22.01
CA PRO A 275 -7.79 2.92 21.52
C PRO A 275 -7.22 4.36 21.61
N GLY A 276 -6.30 4.63 22.53
CA GLY A 276 -5.73 5.97 22.73
C GLY A 276 -4.60 6.05 23.78
N PRO A 277 -4.01 7.24 23.98
CA PRO A 277 -2.75 7.43 24.72
C PRO A 277 -2.86 7.11 26.22
N VAL A 278 -4.00 7.40 26.86
CA VAL A 278 -4.23 7.14 28.29
C VAL A 278 -4.20 5.64 28.57
N VAL A 279 -4.84 4.84 27.73
CA VAL A 279 -4.83 3.38 27.84
C VAL A 279 -3.41 2.87 27.62
N LEU A 280 -2.70 3.36 26.60
CA LEU A 280 -1.31 2.97 26.36
C LEU A 280 -0.43 3.27 27.57
N SER A 281 -0.64 4.41 28.23
CA SER A 281 0.08 4.81 29.45
C SER A 281 -0.22 3.89 30.62
N ARG A 282 -1.47 3.47 30.81
CA ARG A 282 -1.84 2.49 31.85
C ARG A 282 -1.22 1.12 31.58
N LEU A 283 -1.12 0.70 30.32
CA LEU A 283 -0.61 -0.63 29.95
C LEU A 283 0.93 -0.73 29.97
N LEU A 284 1.64 0.26 29.42
CA LEU A 284 3.10 0.26 29.31
C LEU A 284 3.81 0.97 30.48
N GLY A 285 3.14 1.86 31.18
CA GLY A 285 3.77 2.70 32.20
C GLY A 285 4.95 3.48 31.64
N ASN A 286 6.10 3.39 32.31
CA ASN A 286 7.36 4.05 31.90
C ASN A 286 8.35 3.09 31.21
N LEU A 287 7.85 2.09 30.47
CA LEU A 287 8.68 1.11 29.75
C LEU A 287 9.73 1.78 28.85
N VAL A 288 9.35 2.86 28.16
CA VAL A 288 10.23 3.62 27.26
C VAL A 288 11.46 4.20 27.98
N VAL A 289 11.35 4.52 29.26
CA VAL A 289 12.47 5.05 30.03
C VAL A 289 13.34 3.91 30.59
N LYS A 290 12.74 2.77 30.91
CA LYS A 290 13.42 1.63 31.55
C LYS A 290 14.14 0.71 30.57
N ASN A 291 13.61 0.55 29.35
CA ASN A 291 14.15 -0.38 28.35
C ASN A 291 14.62 0.38 27.10
N LYS A 292 15.94 0.32 26.84
CA LYS A 292 16.59 0.98 25.69
C LYS A 292 16.05 0.54 24.34
N LYS A 293 15.66 -0.74 24.20
CA LYS A 293 15.09 -1.26 22.96
C LYS A 293 13.67 -0.71 22.74
N ALA A 294 12.85 -0.67 23.79
CA ALA A 294 11.53 -0.03 23.72
C ALA A 294 11.65 1.47 23.41
N GLN A 295 12.63 2.15 24.02
CA GLN A 295 12.95 3.54 23.72
C GLN A 295 13.25 3.74 22.24
N PHE A 296 14.23 3.02 21.70
CA PHE A 296 14.60 3.11 20.28
C PHE A 296 13.44 2.80 19.33
N VAL A 297 12.62 1.80 19.64
CA VAL A 297 11.46 1.45 18.79
C VAL A 297 10.46 2.61 18.78
N ILE A 298 10.14 3.18 19.94
CA ILE A 298 9.13 4.23 20.08
C ILE A 298 9.60 5.59 19.57
N THR A 299 10.86 5.98 19.83
CA THR A 299 11.36 7.31 19.47
C THR A 299 11.94 7.37 18.06
N GLU A 300 12.61 6.31 17.60
CA GLU A 300 13.25 6.30 16.28
C GLU A 300 12.46 5.46 15.28
N LYS A 301 12.23 4.18 15.59
CA LYS A 301 11.79 3.22 14.56
C LYS A 301 10.37 3.50 14.08
N LEU A 302 9.43 3.72 14.99
CA LEU A 302 8.03 4.00 14.67
C LEU A 302 7.79 5.39 14.07
N LEU A 303 8.73 6.33 14.24
CA LEU A 303 8.57 7.72 13.83
C LEU A 303 9.36 8.07 12.57
N LEU A 304 10.58 7.57 12.43
CA LEU A 304 11.49 7.89 11.33
C LEU A 304 11.63 6.76 10.31
N LEU A 305 11.69 5.51 10.78
CA LEU A 305 12.01 4.34 9.93
C LEU A 305 10.77 3.60 9.39
N GLN A 306 9.67 3.59 10.14
CA GLN A 306 8.40 2.97 9.75
C GLN A 306 7.34 4.06 9.60
N TYR A 307 6.95 4.35 8.35
CA TYR A 307 6.02 5.44 8.02
C TYR A 307 4.64 4.95 7.52
N SER A 308 4.33 3.66 7.73
CA SER A 308 3.07 3.04 7.27
C SER A 308 1.94 3.07 8.30
N PHE A 309 2.17 3.65 9.47
CA PHE A 309 1.15 3.71 10.52
C PHE A 309 0.11 4.82 10.25
N PRO A 310 -1.16 4.61 10.65
CA PRO A 310 -2.18 5.64 10.52
C PRO A 310 -1.96 6.78 11.53
N THR A 311 -2.48 7.98 11.22
CA THR A 311 -2.34 9.18 12.08
C THR A 311 -2.80 8.94 13.53
N LYS A 312 -3.83 8.11 13.74
CA LYS A 312 -4.32 7.72 15.09
C LYS A 312 -3.25 7.02 15.94
N VAL A 313 -2.38 6.22 15.32
CA VAL A 313 -1.28 5.52 16.01
C VAL A 313 -0.21 6.54 16.42
N LEU A 314 0.12 7.51 15.57
CA LEU A 314 1.01 8.62 15.93
C LEU A 314 0.45 9.44 17.09
N GLN A 315 -0.83 9.80 17.06
CA GLN A 315 -1.50 10.51 18.17
C GLN A 315 -1.44 9.72 19.48
N THR A 316 -1.67 8.40 19.40
CA THR A 316 -1.60 7.51 20.57
C THR A 316 -0.18 7.42 21.14
N LEU A 317 0.82 7.33 20.27
CA LEU A 317 2.22 7.20 20.65
C LEU A 317 2.78 8.50 21.25
N LEU A 318 2.58 9.63 20.57
CA LEU A 318 3.07 10.93 21.00
C LEU A 318 2.29 11.44 22.21
N GLY A 319 0.99 11.20 22.26
CA GLY A 319 0.18 11.45 23.45
C GLY A 319 0.64 10.60 24.65
N TYR A 320 1.00 9.33 24.45
CA TYR A 320 1.59 8.51 25.50
C TYR A 320 2.86 9.16 26.06
N LEU A 321 3.77 9.65 25.22
CA LEU A 321 4.99 10.34 25.68
C LEU A 321 4.70 11.66 26.41
N ALA A 322 3.62 12.34 26.05
CA ALA A 322 3.24 13.63 26.64
C ALA A 322 2.61 13.52 28.04
N LEU A 323 1.99 12.38 28.40
CA LEU A 323 1.17 12.22 29.60
C LEU A 323 1.94 12.16 30.95
N ASP A 324 3.23 11.79 30.95
CA ASP A 324 4.05 11.74 32.18
C ASP A 324 5.31 12.59 31.99
N THR A 325 5.64 13.38 33.01
CA THR A 325 6.77 14.30 33.02
C THR A 325 8.10 13.61 32.77
N THR A 326 8.27 12.36 33.20
CA THR A 326 9.49 11.57 32.98
C THR A 326 9.71 11.24 31.50
N ARG A 327 8.64 11.04 30.73
CA ARG A 327 8.66 10.74 29.29
C ARG A 327 8.65 12.01 28.44
N ARG A 328 8.13 13.11 28.95
CA ARG A 328 7.98 14.39 28.23
C ARG A 328 9.31 14.92 27.68
N SER A 329 10.42 14.73 28.39
CA SER A 329 11.76 15.09 27.89
C SER A 329 12.15 14.40 26.57
N LEU A 330 11.64 13.18 26.33
CA LEU A 330 11.86 12.46 25.08
C LEU A 330 11.05 13.07 23.93
N LEU A 331 9.90 13.67 24.21
CA LEU A 331 9.07 14.32 23.18
C LEU A 331 9.80 15.54 22.58
N THR A 332 10.45 16.35 23.41
CA THR A 332 11.30 17.46 22.96
C THR A 332 12.50 16.98 22.15
N LYS A 333 13.11 15.85 22.54
CA LYS A 333 14.20 15.22 21.76
C LYS A 333 13.70 14.74 20.40
N ILE A 334 12.56 14.05 20.37
CA ILE A 334 11.93 13.55 19.14
C ILE A 334 11.59 14.71 18.19
N LEU A 335 11.00 15.80 18.70
CA LEU A 335 10.69 16.96 17.85
C LEU A 335 11.93 17.50 17.14
N ARG A 336 13.07 17.54 17.83
CA ARG A 336 14.35 17.95 17.25
C ARG A 336 14.80 16.99 16.16
N GLU A 337 14.84 15.69 16.45
CA GLU A 337 15.27 14.65 15.50
C GLU A 337 14.37 14.59 14.25
N LEU A 338 13.06 14.77 14.44
CA LEU A 338 12.10 14.89 13.35
C LEU A 338 12.35 16.12 12.49
N LEU A 339 12.58 17.29 13.11
CA LEU A 339 12.86 18.54 12.38
C LEU A 339 14.21 18.49 11.66
N GLU A 340 15.25 17.93 12.26
CA GLU A 340 16.56 17.71 11.61
C GLU A 340 16.44 16.78 10.39
N THR A 341 15.65 15.70 10.51
CA THR A 341 15.41 14.79 9.38
C THR A 341 14.58 15.47 8.29
N TRP A 342 13.56 16.24 8.69
CA TRP A 342 12.69 16.99 7.79
C TRP A 342 13.42 18.14 7.08
N SER A 343 14.44 18.72 7.71
CA SER A 343 15.24 19.82 7.16
C SER A 343 16.38 19.38 6.26
N SER A 344 16.76 18.10 6.32
CA SER A 344 17.85 17.56 5.53
C SER A 344 17.57 17.62 4.02
N SER A 345 18.43 18.31 3.26
CA SER A 345 18.34 18.40 1.80
C SER A 345 18.34 17.02 1.12
N SER A 346 19.10 16.05 1.65
CA SER A 346 19.12 14.69 1.10
C SER A 346 17.81 13.94 1.36
N ALA A 347 17.21 14.11 2.55
CA ALA A 347 15.92 13.50 2.88
C ALA A 347 14.80 14.07 2.00
N VAL A 348 14.73 15.39 1.82
CA VAL A 348 13.71 16.02 0.95
C VAL A 348 13.82 15.55 -0.50
N LYS A 349 15.04 15.32 -1.01
CA LYS A 349 15.29 14.88 -2.39
C LYS A 349 15.07 13.38 -2.62
N HIS A 350 15.35 12.54 -1.64
CA HIS A 350 15.40 11.09 -1.82
C HIS A 350 14.32 10.30 -1.08
N SER A 351 13.66 10.89 -0.06
CA SER A 351 12.57 10.24 0.65
C SER A 351 11.24 10.37 -0.11
N PRO A 352 10.40 9.32 -0.10
CA PRO A 352 9.05 9.37 -0.66
C PRO A 352 8.20 10.47 -0.03
N ALA A 353 7.26 11.02 -0.80
CA ALA A 353 6.36 12.06 -0.30
C ALA A 353 5.52 11.57 0.89
N GLU A 354 5.17 10.28 0.93
CA GLU A 354 4.42 9.65 2.02
C GLU A 354 5.22 9.65 3.33
N GLN A 355 6.53 9.40 3.26
CA GLN A 355 7.41 9.45 4.43
C GLN A 355 7.57 10.90 4.93
N GLN A 356 7.74 11.85 4.02
CA GLN A 356 7.81 13.27 4.37
C GLN A 356 6.51 13.76 5.01
N LEU A 357 5.36 13.32 4.50
CA LEU A 357 4.04 13.58 5.10
C LEU A 357 3.93 12.97 6.49
N TYR A 358 4.37 11.72 6.66
CA TYR A 358 4.35 11.05 7.97
C TYR A 358 5.18 11.78 9.03
N ILE A 359 6.40 12.20 8.68
CA ILE A 359 7.27 13.01 9.55
C ILE A 359 6.60 14.35 9.85
N SER A 360 6.01 15.00 8.84
CA SER A 360 5.30 16.28 8.99
C SER A 360 4.13 16.16 9.98
N LYS A 361 3.33 15.08 9.88
CA LYS A 361 2.26 14.76 10.85
C LYS A 361 2.83 14.58 12.27
N ALA A 362 3.92 13.84 12.41
CA ALA A 362 4.57 13.62 13.70
C ALA A 362 5.08 14.93 14.33
N ILE A 363 5.67 15.85 13.54
CA ILE A 363 6.12 17.17 14.00
C ILE A 363 4.94 17.98 14.57
N LEU A 364 3.83 18.07 13.82
CA LEU A 364 2.66 18.82 14.25
C LEU A 364 2.04 18.23 15.52
N LEU A 365 1.96 16.90 15.61
CA LEU A 365 1.46 16.22 16.79
C LEU A 365 2.36 16.42 18.01
N CYS A 366 3.69 16.39 17.85
CA CYS A 366 4.62 16.76 18.92
C CYS A 366 4.36 18.19 19.42
N LEU A 367 4.20 19.15 18.50
CA LEU A 367 3.91 20.54 18.84
C LEU A 367 2.56 20.73 19.53
N SER A 368 1.55 19.92 19.19
CA SER A 368 0.22 20.00 19.84
C SER A 368 0.25 19.65 21.35
N HIS A 369 1.30 18.93 21.78
CA HIS A 369 1.48 18.45 23.14
C HIS A 369 2.49 19.26 23.96
N LEU A 370 3.41 19.99 23.31
CA LEU A 370 4.47 20.76 23.97
C LEU A 370 3.97 22.16 24.37
N GLU A 371 4.40 22.61 25.54
CA GLU A 371 4.09 23.94 26.07
C GLU A 371 5.27 24.89 25.87
N GLU A 372 5.06 26.18 26.13
CA GLU A 372 6.06 27.24 25.93
C GLU A 372 7.35 26.98 26.74
N GLU A 373 7.20 26.41 27.94
CA GLU A 373 8.31 26.05 28.83
C GLU A 373 9.21 24.99 28.19
N ASP A 374 8.64 23.97 27.55
CA ASP A 374 9.37 22.87 26.92
C ASP A 374 10.18 23.35 25.69
N LEU A 375 9.64 24.34 24.96
CA LEU A 375 10.24 24.85 23.72
C LEU A 375 11.33 25.90 23.98
N SER A 376 11.26 26.61 25.10
CA SER A 376 12.16 27.72 25.44
C SER A 376 13.65 27.35 25.38
N THR A 377 13.99 26.12 25.77
CA THR A 377 15.38 25.63 25.86
C THR A 377 16.02 25.37 24.49
N SER A 378 15.22 25.00 23.48
CA SER A 378 15.70 24.63 22.13
C SER A 378 15.19 25.54 21.01
N ARG A 379 14.54 26.66 21.35
CA ARG A 379 13.89 27.58 20.39
C ARG A 379 14.79 27.96 19.21
N GLN A 380 16.02 28.40 19.48
CA GLN A 380 16.93 28.87 18.44
C GLN A 380 17.32 27.77 17.44
N GLU A 381 17.54 26.56 17.94
CA GLU A 381 17.96 25.41 17.14
C GLU A 381 16.80 24.85 16.30
N LEU A 382 15.61 24.76 16.89
CA LEU A 382 14.39 24.38 16.18
C LEU A 382 14.07 25.39 15.07
N PHE A 383 14.20 26.69 15.35
CA PHE A 383 13.98 27.74 14.36
C PHE A 383 15.01 27.68 13.22
N THR A 384 16.29 27.43 13.54
CA THR A 384 17.34 27.28 12.52
C THR A 384 17.04 26.09 11.60
N SER A 385 16.69 24.93 12.18
CA SER A 385 16.32 23.73 11.43
C SER A 385 15.07 23.95 10.57
N LEU A 386 14.08 24.67 11.11
CA LEU A 386 12.86 25.04 10.37
C LEU A 386 13.18 25.85 9.12
N MET A 387 14.01 26.90 9.25
CA MET A 387 14.36 27.78 8.12
C MET A 387 15.16 27.04 7.05
N GLU A 388 16.10 26.18 7.45
CA GLU A 388 16.86 25.33 6.52
C GLU A 388 15.96 24.33 5.78
N GLY A 389 15.05 23.69 6.52
CA GLY A 389 14.10 22.76 5.93
C GLY A 389 13.11 23.44 5.00
N MET A 390 12.53 24.56 5.42
CA MET A 390 11.64 25.37 4.59
C MET A 390 12.29 25.72 3.25
N LYS A 391 13.56 26.15 3.25
CA LYS A 391 14.32 26.40 2.02
C LYS A 391 14.39 25.14 1.14
N CYS A 392 14.79 24.01 1.71
CA CYS A 392 14.89 22.74 0.97
C CYS A 392 13.55 22.29 0.36
N HIS A 393 12.44 22.44 1.10
CA HIS A 393 11.10 22.08 0.62
C HIS A 393 10.60 23.02 -0.47
N LEU A 394 10.86 24.33 -0.36
CA LEU A 394 10.50 25.32 -1.38
C LEU A 394 11.31 25.18 -2.67
N ASP A 395 12.58 24.77 -2.56
CA ASP A 395 13.46 24.47 -3.69
C ASP A 395 13.04 23.19 -4.45
N SER A 396 12.08 22.41 -3.92
CA SER A 396 11.57 21.20 -4.57
C SER A 396 10.76 21.51 -5.82
N ASN A 397 10.93 20.70 -6.87
CA ASN A 397 10.15 20.78 -8.10
C ASN A 397 8.74 20.16 -7.96
N LEU A 398 8.45 19.44 -6.87
CA LEU A 398 7.17 18.79 -6.64
C LEU A 398 6.21 19.72 -5.88
N PRO A 399 5.05 20.13 -6.47
CA PRO A 399 4.11 21.03 -5.81
C PRO A 399 3.63 20.55 -4.44
N ARG A 400 3.36 19.24 -4.30
CA ARG A 400 2.94 18.60 -3.04
C ARG A 400 3.97 18.83 -1.91
N ILE A 401 5.27 18.68 -2.22
CA ILE A 401 6.36 18.89 -1.25
C ILE A 401 6.47 20.37 -0.87
N ARG A 402 6.41 21.29 -1.85
CA ARG A 402 6.43 22.73 -1.58
C ARG A 402 5.27 23.16 -0.68
N ARG A 403 4.04 22.70 -0.96
CA ARG A 403 2.85 23.01 -0.13
C ARG A 403 3.00 22.51 1.30
N MET A 404 3.47 21.27 1.47
CA MET A 404 3.76 20.71 2.80
C MET A 404 4.82 21.53 3.53
N GLY A 405 5.91 21.92 2.84
CA GLY A 405 6.93 22.83 3.34
C GLY A 405 6.38 24.13 3.91
N MET A 406 5.50 24.79 3.15
CA MET A 406 4.85 26.03 3.55
C MET A 406 3.99 25.83 4.80
N VAL A 407 3.08 24.83 4.80
CA VAL A 407 2.14 24.59 5.89
C VAL A 407 2.85 24.27 7.21
N ILE A 408 3.90 23.44 7.14
CA ILE A 408 4.71 23.11 8.33
C ILE A 408 5.50 24.33 8.81
N ALA A 409 6.09 25.12 7.90
CA ALA A 409 6.79 26.35 8.26
C ALA A 409 5.88 27.35 8.99
N GLU A 410 4.67 27.61 8.47
CA GLU A 410 3.67 28.47 9.11
C GLU A 410 3.31 27.95 10.51
N SER A 411 2.96 26.66 10.59
CA SER A 411 2.48 26.00 11.80
C SER A 411 3.53 26.01 12.91
N VAL A 412 4.77 25.61 12.57
CA VAL A 412 5.87 25.51 13.52
C VAL A 412 6.31 26.91 13.94
N SER A 413 6.43 27.87 13.00
CA SER A 413 6.83 29.24 13.33
C SER A 413 5.82 29.93 14.24
N ALA A 414 4.51 29.75 13.99
CA ALA A 414 3.46 30.30 14.83
C ALA A 414 3.55 29.78 16.28
N LYS A 415 4.00 28.54 16.47
CA LYS A 415 4.16 27.96 17.81
C LYS A 415 5.49 28.29 18.49
N ILE A 416 6.60 28.39 17.75
CA ILE A 416 7.94 28.62 18.32
C ILE A 416 8.17 30.11 18.64
N THR A 417 7.66 31.01 17.79
CA THR A 417 7.80 32.47 17.91
C THR A 417 6.44 33.16 17.82
N PRO A 418 5.60 33.08 18.86
CA PRO A 418 4.25 33.67 18.84
C PRO A 418 4.27 35.21 18.72
N GLU A 419 5.35 35.87 19.15
CA GLU A 419 5.53 37.33 19.07
C GLU A 419 6.25 37.79 17.79
N GLY A 420 6.68 36.86 16.92
CA GLY A 420 7.41 37.16 15.68
C GLY A 420 6.48 37.50 14.49
N PRO A 421 7.04 38.01 13.37
CA PRO A 421 6.27 38.19 12.14
C PRO A 421 5.74 36.84 11.66
N ALA A 422 4.43 36.73 11.47
CA ALA A 422 3.80 35.51 10.99
C ALA A 422 4.26 35.20 9.55
N LEU A 423 4.80 34.00 9.35
CA LEU A 423 4.99 33.44 8.02
C LEU A 423 3.60 33.12 7.45
N VAL A 424 3.29 33.69 6.27
CA VAL A 424 2.03 33.47 5.55
C VAL A 424 2.35 33.25 4.08
N PHE A 425 1.96 32.09 3.56
CA PHE A 425 2.08 31.67 2.18
C PHE A 425 0.71 31.53 1.54
N GLN A 426 0.68 31.63 0.22
CA GLN A 426 -0.49 31.37 -0.60
C GLN A 426 -0.32 30.01 -1.28
N TYR A 427 -1.26 29.10 -1.06
CA TYR A 427 -1.30 27.78 -1.67
C TYR A 427 -2.73 27.26 -1.76
N GLU A 428 -3.00 26.35 -2.70
CA GLU A 428 -4.29 25.67 -2.82
C GLU A 428 -4.47 24.67 -1.68
N GLU A 429 -5.60 24.75 -0.97
CA GLU A 429 -5.93 23.81 0.11
C GLU A 429 -6.51 22.51 -0.46
N ASP A 430 -5.81 21.40 -0.23
CA ASP A 430 -6.29 20.05 -0.49
C ASP A 430 -6.65 19.33 0.83
N ASP A 431 -7.17 18.11 0.71
CA ASP A 431 -7.57 17.31 1.88
C ASP A 431 -6.37 16.95 2.78
N GLU A 432 -5.16 16.81 2.22
CA GLU A 432 -3.93 16.54 2.99
C GLU A 432 -3.55 17.75 3.85
N ILE A 433 -3.61 18.96 3.29
CA ILE A 433 -3.33 20.20 4.02
C ILE A 433 -4.38 20.44 5.11
N LYS A 434 -5.66 20.18 4.82
CA LYS A 434 -6.72 20.27 5.85
C LYS A 434 -6.48 19.30 6.99
N GLU A 435 -6.07 18.05 6.69
CA GLU A 435 -5.68 17.08 7.72
C GLU A 435 -4.50 17.63 8.54
N LEU A 436 -3.41 18.08 7.91
CA LEU A 436 -2.23 18.63 8.61
C LEU A 436 -2.61 19.77 9.57
N LYS A 437 -3.35 20.77 9.09
CA LYS A 437 -3.80 21.90 9.93
C LYS A 437 -4.64 21.43 11.12
N SER A 438 -5.48 20.42 10.94
CA SER A 438 -6.33 19.88 12.02
C SER A 438 -5.53 19.24 13.16
N LEU A 439 -4.32 18.72 12.91
CA LEU A 439 -3.51 18.02 13.92
C LEU A 439 -2.99 18.93 15.04
N LEU A 440 -2.92 20.24 14.82
CA LEU A 440 -2.55 21.20 15.86
C LEU A 440 -3.71 21.52 16.80
N THR A 441 -4.94 21.42 16.30
CA THR A 441 -6.16 21.83 17.01
C THR A 441 -6.86 20.64 17.67
N GLN A 442 -6.86 19.47 17.03
CA GLN A 442 -7.58 18.28 17.49
C GLN A 442 -6.73 17.43 18.42
N ARG A 443 -6.80 17.73 19.71
CA ARG A 443 -6.39 16.79 20.76
C ARG A 443 -7.45 15.69 20.80
N LEU A 444 -7.08 14.40 20.76
CA LEU A 444 -8.04 13.30 20.93
C LEU A 444 -8.82 13.55 22.22
N GLU A 445 -10.07 14.00 22.10
CA GLU A 445 -10.93 14.33 23.24
C GLU A 445 -11.09 13.09 24.12
N GLU A 446 -10.85 13.29 25.41
CA GLU A 446 -11.13 12.34 26.46
C GLU A 446 -12.61 11.94 26.37
N THR A 447 -12.89 10.66 26.21
CA THR A 447 -14.22 10.15 26.52
C THR A 447 -14.34 10.17 28.04
N PRO A 448 -15.21 10.99 28.65
CA PRO A 448 -15.50 10.86 30.06
C PRO A 448 -16.23 9.53 30.26
N ASP A 449 -15.77 8.74 31.22
CA ASP A 449 -16.37 7.45 31.58
C ASP A 449 -17.90 7.55 31.78
N PRO A 450 -18.69 6.60 31.25
CA PRO A 450 -20.10 6.52 31.56
C PRO A 450 -20.27 6.08 33.02
N LYS A 451 -20.84 6.95 33.85
CA LYS A 451 -21.36 6.59 35.18
C LYS A 451 -22.47 5.52 35.05
N PRO A 452 -22.65 4.63 36.04
CA PRO A 452 -23.61 3.53 35.98
C PRO A 452 -25.06 4.04 35.95
N PRO A 453 -26.00 3.26 35.37
CA PRO A 453 -27.35 3.73 35.08
C PRO A 453 -28.24 3.69 36.33
N ASP A 454 -28.74 4.84 36.74
CA ASP A 454 -29.94 4.90 37.58
C ASP A 454 -31.17 5.18 36.70
N THR A 455 -32.05 4.20 36.74
CA THR A 455 -33.44 4.07 36.32
C THR A 455 -34.26 5.37 36.39
N GLY A 456 -34.97 5.72 35.30
CA GLY A 456 -36.21 6.50 35.40
C GLY A 456 -36.48 7.56 34.32
N GLU A 457 -37.38 7.18 33.39
CA GLU A 457 -38.37 8.05 32.70
C GLU A 457 -37.94 8.97 31.53
N SER A 458 -38.17 8.42 30.33
CA SER A 458 -38.94 8.96 29.19
C SER A 458 -39.12 10.48 29.04
N THR A 459 -38.70 11.05 27.89
CA THR A 459 -39.61 11.45 26.79
C THR A 459 -38.88 12.19 25.63
N SER A 460 -39.09 11.66 24.42
CA SER A 460 -39.37 12.36 23.14
C SER A 460 -38.44 13.48 22.63
N ASN A 461 -37.65 13.22 21.58
CA ASN A 461 -38.02 13.49 20.17
C ASN A 461 -36.80 13.47 19.24
N LEU A 462 -36.89 12.62 18.21
CA LEU A 462 -36.01 12.55 17.06
C LEU A 462 -36.40 13.64 16.04
N THR A 463 -35.44 14.41 15.55
CA THR A 463 -35.41 14.84 14.15
C THR A 463 -33.99 15.19 13.74
N SER A 464 -33.42 14.37 12.86
CA SER A 464 -32.22 14.61 12.07
C SER A 464 -32.48 15.69 11.02
N SER A 465 -31.53 16.60 10.82
CA SER A 465 -31.49 17.44 9.62
C SER A 465 -30.13 17.29 8.95
N VAL A 466 -30.16 16.63 7.79
CA VAL A 466 -29.09 16.55 6.80
C VAL A 466 -29.18 17.83 5.94
N LEU A 467 -28.05 18.50 5.71
CA LEU A 467 -27.93 19.61 4.77
C LEU A 467 -26.86 19.28 3.72
N LEU A 468 -27.25 19.32 2.46
CA LEU A 468 -26.44 19.56 1.27
C LEU A 468 -27.37 20.16 0.18
N PRO A 469 -26.83 20.87 -0.82
CA PRO A 469 -27.28 22.20 -1.23
C PRO A 469 -28.09 22.20 -2.53
N SER A 470 -28.74 23.30 -2.85
CA SER A 470 -29.39 23.48 -4.16
C SER A 470 -29.24 24.92 -4.67
N SER A 471 -28.70 25.00 -5.88
CA SER A 471 -28.66 26.12 -6.81
C SER A 471 -30.03 26.48 -7.35
N VAL A 472 -30.35 27.77 -7.51
CA VAL A 472 -31.38 28.22 -8.47
C VAL A 472 -31.03 29.63 -9.00
N THR A 473 -31.22 29.83 -10.31
CA THR A 473 -31.39 31.13 -11.00
C THR A 473 -32.83 31.25 -11.56
N PRO A 474 -33.31 32.48 -11.90
CA PRO A 474 -34.69 32.98 -11.79
C PRO A 474 -35.53 32.87 -13.08
N PRO A 475 -36.75 33.49 -13.19
CA PRO A 475 -36.88 34.87 -13.75
C PRO A 475 -38.14 35.73 -13.40
N ASP A 476 -38.12 37.00 -13.88
CA ASP A 476 -39.18 37.90 -14.42
C ASP A 476 -39.99 38.98 -13.60
N LEU A 477 -39.59 40.25 -13.82
CA LEU A 477 -40.26 41.54 -14.21
C LEU A 477 -41.78 41.83 -13.99
N ASP A 478 -42.12 43.04 -13.49
CA ASP A 478 -42.83 44.13 -14.24
C ASP A 478 -42.87 45.52 -13.52
N ALA A 479 -43.18 46.59 -14.27
CA ALA A 479 -42.81 48.03 -14.14
C ALA A 479 -43.68 49.03 -13.30
N SER A 480 -43.15 50.23 -12.96
CA SER A 480 -43.62 51.61 -13.39
C SER A 480 -43.27 52.83 -12.47
N GLU A 481 -42.72 53.88 -13.11
CA GLU A 481 -42.78 55.38 -12.97
C GLU A 481 -42.47 56.22 -11.68
N ASP A 482 -41.66 57.28 -11.92
CA ASP A 482 -41.06 58.40 -11.10
C ASP A 482 -42.07 59.58 -10.79
N PRO A 483 -41.77 60.72 -10.08
CA PRO A 483 -40.50 61.30 -9.57
C PRO A 483 -40.49 62.11 -8.22
N GLU A 484 -39.29 62.62 -7.87
CA GLU A 484 -38.89 63.82 -7.07
C GLU A 484 -38.59 63.76 -5.55
N LYS A 485 -37.28 63.96 -5.26
CA LYS A 485 -36.61 64.77 -4.19
C LYS A 485 -36.78 64.41 -2.69
N GLY A 486 -35.65 63.98 -2.12
CA GLY A 486 -35.05 64.66 -0.97
C GLY A 486 -34.77 63.83 0.28
N VAL A 487 -33.52 63.97 0.76
CA VAL A 487 -33.02 63.77 2.13
C VAL A 487 -32.41 62.39 2.45
N ASP A 488 -31.15 62.47 2.90
CA ASP A 488 -30.35 61.46 3.61
C ASP A 488 -31.16 60.68 4.64
N SER A 489 -31.10 59.36 4.53
CA SER A 489 -31.09 58.46 5.67
C SER A 489 -30.39 57.18 5.28
N GLU A 490 -29.24 56.94 5.91
CA GLU A 490 -28.63 55.62 6.06
C GLU A 490 -29.70 54.58 6.38
N LEU A 491 -29.65 53.45 5.67
CA LEU A 491 -29.94 52.07 6.09
C LEU A 491 -30.48 51.25 4.90
N ASP A 492 -29.70 50.24 4.52
CA ASP A 492 -30.13 48.95 3.93
C ASP A 492 -30.69 48.95 2.49
N SER A 493 -29.81 48.83 1.48
CA SER A 493 -30.17 48.35 0.13
C SER A 493 -28.92 48.14 -0.74
N ASP A 494 -28.51 46.89 -0.98
CA ASP A 494 -27.56 46.56 -2.07
C ASP A 494 -27.90 45.22 -2.76
N ASP A 495 -29.19 45.03 -3.03
CA ASP A 495 -29.67 44.03 -4.00
C ASP A 495 -30.61 44.76 -4.97
N ASP A 496 -30.01 45.43 -5.95
CA ASP A 496 -30.63 45.75 -7.25
C ASP A 496 -29.56 46.32 -8.21
N LEU A 497 -28.67 45.43 -8.68
CA LEU A 497 -27.81 45.74 -9.83
C LEU A 497 -28.67 45.77 -11.10
N VAL A 498 -28.90 46.97 -11.66
CA VAL A 498 -29.55 47.15 -12.97
C VAL A 498 -28.71 46.45 -14.05
N PRO A 499 -29.27 45.55 -14.88
CA PRO A 499 -28.56 45.00 -16.03
C PRO A 499 -28.11 46.14 -16.95
N TYR A 500 -26.83 46.15 -17.32
CA TYR A 500 -26.29 47.12 -18.27
C TYR A 500 -27.10 47.15 -19.58
N ASP A 501 -27.28 48.34 -20.15
CA ASP A 501 -27.93 48.53 -21.45
C ASP A 501 -27.13 47.87 -22.59
N MET A 502 -27.58 46.70 -23.04
CA MET A 502 -27.04 45.91 -24.16
C MET A 502 -27.57 46.42 -25.51
N SER A 503 -28.23 47.59 -25.60
CA SER A 503 -28.74 48.11 -26.88
C SER A 503 -27.64 48.54 -27.87
N GLN A 504 -26.38 48.63 -27.40
CA GLN A 504 -25.19 48.79 -28.24
C GLN A 504 -24.46 47.47 -28.55
N ASP A 505 -24.94 46.33 -28.04
CA ASP A 505 -24.40 45.02 -28.39
C ASP A 505 -24.75 44.69 -29.84
N LYS A 506 -23.75 44.79 -30.70
CA LYS A 506 -23.82 44.27 -32.05
C LYS A 506 -23.73 42.76 -31.98
N GLU A 507 -24.61 42.04 -32.68
CA GLU A 507 -24.39 40.62 -32.99
C GLU A 507 -22.94 40.44 -33.47
N LEU A 508 -22.16 39.64 -32.74
CA LEU A 508 -20.82 39.22 -33.16
C LEU A 508 -20.98 38.54 -34.52
N LYS A 509 -20.66 39.26 -35.60
CA LYS A 509 -20.62 38.69 -36.94
C LYS A 509 -19.58 37.59 -36.87
N LYS A 510 -20.01 36.32 -36.98
CA LYS A 510 -19.08 35.18 -37.05
C LYS A 510 -18.00 35.48 -38.08
N THR A 511 -16.81 35.81 -37.59
CA THR A 511 -15.70 36.21 -38.43
C THR A 511 -15.36 35.03 -39.34
N ARG A 512 -15.37 35.29 -40.65
CA ARG A 512 -15.23 34.24 -41.67
C ARG A 512 -13.83 33.64 -41.57
N ALA A 513 -13.75 32.35 -41.26
CA ALA A 513 -12.48 31.65 -41.12
C ALA A 513 -11.68 31.67 -42.45
N PRO A 514 -10.34 31.83 -42.39
CA PRO A 514 -9.47 31.77 -43.56
C PRO A 514 -9.52 30.41 -44.25
N THR A 515 -9.29 30.40 -45.57
CA THR A 515 -9.42 29.17 -46.39
C THR A 515 -8.07 28.62 -46.87
N TYR A 516 -7.03 29.46 -46.86
CA TYR A 516 -5.68 29.14 -47.32
C TYR A 516 -4.67 29.29 -46.18
N ILE A 517 -3.65 28.42 -46.19
CA ILE A 517 -2.59 28.41 -45.17
C ILE A 517 -1.78 29.72 -45.18
N ARG A 518 -1.61 30.34 -46.35
CA ARG A 518 -0.93 31.63 -46.49
C ARG A 518 -1.68 32.76 -45.78
N ASP A 519 -3.01 32.78 -45.90
CA ASP A 519 -3.85 33.75 -45.19
C ASP A 519 -3.73 33.55 -43.68
N CYS A 520 -3.72 32.29 -43.22
CA CYS A 520 -3.48 31.98 -41.79
C CYS A 520 -2.12 32.49 -41.32
N PHE A 521 -1.06 32.30 -42.10
CA PHE A 521 0.29 32.79 -41.77
C PHE A 521 0.33 34.33 -41.66
N GLU A 522 -0.31 35.04 -42.60
CA GLU A 522 -0.41 36.49 -42.58
C GLU A 522 -1.22 37.00 -41.37
N ILE A 523 -2.30 36.31 -40.99
CA ILE A 523 -3.09 36.66 -39.80
C ILE A 523 -2.29 36.43 -38.51
N LEU A 524 -1.54 35.33 -38.41
CA LEU A 524 -0.74 35.00 -37.22
C LEU A 524 0.48 35.93 -37.05
N THR A 525 0.98 36.52 -38.13
CA THR A 525 2.15 37.44 -38.13
C THR A 525 1.77 38.91 -38.28
N GLY A 526 0.49 39.19 -38.56
CA GLY A 526 -0.04 40.52 -38.86
C GLY A 526 -0.55 41.32 -37.64
N PRO A 527 -1.25 42.44 -37.88
CA PRO A 527 -1.79 43.29 -36.83
C PRO A 527 -2.91 42.61 -36.04
N GLU A 528 -3.06 42.99 -34.76
CA GLU A 528 -3.91 42.31 -33.77
C GLU A 528 -5.42 42.45 -34.08
N ASP A 529 -6.05 41.34 -34.46
CA ASP A 529 -7.49 41.18 -34.63
C ASP A 529 -7.91 39.88 -33.94
N ALA A 530 -8.44 39.98 -32.72
CA ALA A 530 -8.70 38.85 -31.84
C ALA A 530 -9.69 37.82 -32.45
N GLU A 531 -10.74 38.30 -33.14
CA GLU A 531 -11.75 37.43 -33.75
C GLU A 531 -11.18 36.64 -34.93
N LYS A 532 -10.36 37.28 -35.78
CA LYS A 532 -9.68 36.57 -36.88
C LYS A 532 -8.63 35.59 -36.36
N TYR A 533 -7.97 35.94 -35.27
CA TYR A 533 -6.92 35.13 -34.69
C TYR A 533 -7.47 33.83 -34.10
N GLU A 534 -8.57 33.91 -33.34
CA GLU A 534 -9.30 32.74 -32.82
C GLU A 534 -9.81 31.84 -33.95
N ALA A 535 -10.50 32.43 -34.95
CA ALA A 535 -11.01 31.70 -36.10
C ALA A 535 -9.90 31.02 -36.91
N THR A 536 -8.70 31.60 -36.95
CA THR A 536 -7.53 31.03 -37.63
C THR A 536 -7.01 29.80 -36.89
N LEU A 537 -6.80 29.88 -35.58
CA LEU A 537 -6.29 28.76 -34.78
C LEU A 537 -7.25 27.57 -34.76
N GLY A 538 -8.56 27.82 -34.74
CA GLY A 538 -9.58 26.76 -34.78
C GLY A 538 -9.59 25.94 -36.09
N VAL A 539 -9.10 26.51 -37.20
CA VAL A 539 -9.16 25.87 -38.54
C VAL A 539 -7.78 25.44 -39.05
N LEU A 540 -6.69 26.00 -38.51
CA LEU A 540 -5.33 25.82 -39.01
C LEU A 540 -4.90 24.35 -39.12
N GLU A 541 -5.09 23.56 -38.06
CA GLU A 541 -4.75 22.13 -38.04
C GLU A 541 -5.44 21.36 -39.18
N THR A 542 -6.73 21.66 -39.43
CA THR A 542 -7.51 21.00 -40.49
C THR A 542 -7.04 21.38 -41.89
N LEU A 543 -6.62 22.64 -42.10
CA LEU A 543 -6.11 23.12 -43.38
C LEU A 543 -4.75 22.48 -43.70
N ILE A 544 -3.87 22.39 -42.70
CA ILE A 544 -2.56 21.75 -42.83
C ILE A 544 -2.72 20.28 -43.28
N ARG A 545 -3.62 19.53 -42.62
CA ARG A 545 -3.87 18.13 -43.00
C ARG A 545 -4.55 17.97 -44.35
N ARG A 546 -5.35 18.95 -44.77
CA ARG A 546 -6.07 18.91 -46.06
C ARG A 546 -5.16 19.18 -47.25
N ASP A 547 -4.18 20.06 -47.10
CA ASP A 547 -3.27 20.47 -48.18
C ASP A 547 -1.81 20.38 -47.73
N THR A 548 -1.29 19.15 -47.73
CA THR A 548 0.10 18.87 -47.33
C THR A 548 1.12 19.43 -48.31
N ALA A 549 0.77 19.60 -49.59
CA ALA A 549 1.68 20.12 -50.61
C ALA A 549 2.00 21.60 -50.39
N THR A 550 0.99 22.44 -50.13
CA THR A 550 1.24 23.86 -49.82
C THR A 550 1.84 24.04 -48.43
N THR A 551 1.53 23.15 -47.48
CA THR A 551 2.17 23.14 -46.16
C THR A 551 3.68 22.95 -46.28
N GLN A 552 4.15 22.05 -47.16
CA GLN A 552 5.59 21.78 -47.33
C GLN A 552 6.39 22.98 -47.85
N GLU A 553 5.75 23.95 -48.52
CA GLU A 553 6.42 25.17 -49.00
C GLU A 553 6.74 26.16 -47.87
N MET A 554 5.98 26.12 -46.76
CA MET A 554 6.06 27.06 -45.63
C MET A 554 6.17 26.35 -44.27
N SER A 555 6.58 25.08 -44.26
CA SER A 555 6.51 24.21 -43.07
C SER A 555 7.39 24.71 -41.93
N VAL A 556 8.60 25.16 -42.25
CA VAL A 556 9.57 25.66 -41.26
C VAL A 556 9.14 27.03 -40.74
N GLU A 557 8.61 27.90 -41.60
CA GLU A 557 8.11 29.22 -41.25
C GLU A 557 6.88 29.12 -40.34
N LEU A 558 5.95 28.21 -40.64
CA LEU A 558 4.80 27.93 -39.77
C LEU A 558 5.23 27.35 -38.43
N ALA A 559 6.18 26.42 -38.40
CA ALA A 559 6.71 25.86 -37.17
C ALA A 559 7.38 26.94 -36.29
N LYS A 560 8.14 27.86 -36.89
CA LYS A 560 8.72 29.03 -36.20
C LYS A 560 7.65 29.89 -35.54
N VAL A 561 6.61 30.26 -36.29
CA VAL A 561 5.52 31.10 -35.78
C VAL A 561 4.77 30.39 -34.64
N LEU A 562 4.41 29.12 -34.83
CA LEU A 562 3.66 28.34 -33.84
C LEU A 562 4.44 28.10 -32.55
N LEU A 563 5.77 27.88 -32.62
CA LEU A 563 6.61 27.66 -31.44
C LEU A 563 6.77 28.91 -30.56
N HIS A 564 6.70 30.10 -31.17
CA HIS A 564 6.81 31.39 -30.48
C HIS A 564 5.44 32.04 -30.22
N LEU A 565 4.36 31.33 -30.53
CA LEU A 565 3.01 31.88 -30.42
C LEU A 565 2.59 31.95 -28.95
N GLU A 566 2.37 33.18 -28.48
CA GLU A 566 1.88 33.47 -27.14
C GLU A 566 0.41 33.89 -27.17
N GLU A 567 -0.32 33.54 -26.12
CA GLU A 567 -1.74 33.90 -25.97
C GLU A 567 -1.86 35.37 -25.58
N LYS A 568 -2.22 36.22 -26.55
CA LYS A 568 -2.43 37.66 -26.34
C LYS A 568 -3.84 38.02 -25.91
N SER A 569 -4.81 37.19 -26.27
CA SER A 569 -6.23 37.28 -25.94
C SER A 569 -6.72 35.90 -25.52
N TYR A 570 -7.67 35.82 -24.60
CA TYR A 570 -8.22 34.55 -24.13
C TYR A 570 -8.84 33.76 -25.29
N ILE A 571 -8.34 32.55 -25.53
CA ILE A 571 -8.85 31.63 -26.56
C ILE A 571 -9.05 30.26 -25.90
N GLU A 572 -10.26 29.74 -25.97
CA GLU A 572 -10.58 28.44 -25.39
C GLU A 572 -9.71 27.33 -26.02
N GLY A 573 -8.92 26.64 -25.19
CA GLY A 573 -8.06 25.56 -25.66
C GLY A 573 -6.85 25.99 -26.50
N PHE A 574 -6.41 27.25 -26.41
CA PHE A 574 -5.27 27.80 -27.18
C PHE A 574 -4.06 26.86 -27.26
N VAL A 575 -3.59 26.35 -26.12
CA VAL A 575 -2.42 25.47 -26.05
C VAL A 575 -2.62 24.20 -26.88
N GLY A 576 -3.81 23.60 -26.83
CA GLY A 576 -4.15 22.41 -27.58
C GLY A 576 -4.24 22.67 -29.09
N LEU A 577 -4.86 23.79 -29.50
CA LEU A 577 -4.97 24.18 -30.91
C LEU A 577 -3.59 24.50 -31.51
N ARG A 578 -2.76 25.25 -30.79
CA ARG A 578 -1.38 25.57 -31.18
C ARG A 578 -0.53 24.30 -31.33
N GLN A 579 -0.57 23.42 -30.33
CA GLN A 579 0.18 22.16 -30.34
C GLN A 579 -0.32 21.23 -31.45
N GLY A 580 -1.64 21.09 -31.63
CA GLY A 580 -2.26 20.28 -32.68
C GLY A 580 -1.85 20.73 -34.07
N ALA A 581 -1.85 22.05 -34.32
CA ALA A 581 -1.34 22.62 -35.56
C ALA A 581 0.17 22.35 -35.76
N LEU A 582 0.99 22.52 -34.72
CA LEU A 582 2.44 22.29 -34.79
C LEU A 582 2.78 20.81 -35.03
N VAL A 583 2.02 19.88 -34.42
CA VAL A 583 2.09 18.44 -34.72
C VAL A 583 1.68 18.17 -36.17
N ALA A 584 0.58 18.75 -36.66
CA ALA A 584 0.13 18.56 -38.04
C ALA A 584 1.17 19.06 -39.07
N VAL A 585 1.83 20.20 -38.82
CA VAL A 585 2.96 20.69 -39.66
C VAL A 585 4.12 19.70 -39.62
N THR A 586 4.45 19.18 -38.44
CA THR A 586 5.53 18.19 -38.27
C THR A 586 5.20 16.87 -38.98
N VAL A 587 3.95 16.43 -39.02
CA VAL A 587 3.53 15.23 -39.76
C VAL A 587 3.53 15.47 -41.27
N ALA A 588 3.20 16.68 -41.73
CA ALA A 588 3.19 17.04 -43.16
C ALA A 588 4.59 17.17 -43.79
N ASP A 589 5.59 17.65 -43.02
CA ASP A 589 7.00 17.72 -43.44
C ASP A 589 7.97 17.29 -42.32
N PRO A 590 8.02 15.99 -41.97
CA PRO A 590 8.72 15.51 -40.79
C PRO A 590 10.22 15.80 -40.76
N ILE A 591 10.89 15.75 -41.91
CA ILE A 591 12.34 15.87 -41.94
C ILE A 591 12.77 17.33 -41.74
N ARG A 592 12.15 18.28 -42.43
CA ARG A 592 12.55 19.71 -42.33
C ARG A 592 12.17 20.28 -40.97
N VAL A 593 10.97 19.96 -40.49
CA VAL A 593 10.45 20.49 -39.22
C VAL A 593 11.16 19.86 -38.03
N ALA A 594 11.40 18.54 -38.01
CA ALA A 594 12.15 17.91 -36.91
C ALA A 594 13.59 18.44 -36.83
N LYS A 595 14.27 18.67 -37.97
CA LYS A 595 15.62 19.27 -37.97
C LYS A 595 15.62 20.68 -37.38
N TYR A 596 14.59 21.49 -37.67
CA TYR A 596 14.42 22.81 -37.07
C TYR A 596 14.14 22.71 -35.56
N LEU A 597 13.13 21.94 -35.15
CA LEU A 597 12.76 21.81 -33.73
C LEU A 597 13.93 21.29 -32.87
N THR A 598 14.66 20.29 -33.36
CA THR A 598 15.82 19.74 -32.64
C THR A 598 17.02 20.70 -32.60
N SER A 599 17.18 21.59 -33.58
CA SER A 599 18.20 22.66 -33.49
C SER A 599 17.81 23.73 -32.49
N GLU A 600 16.53 24.11 -32.44
CA GLU A 600 16.04 25.13 -31.50
C GLU A 600 16.05 24.66 -30.05
N PHE A 601 15.87 23.36 -29.78
CA PHE A 601 15.99 22.79 -28.44
C PHE A 601 17.32 23.16 -27.75
N TYR A 602 18.42 23.16 -28.50
CA TYR A 602 19.76 23.51 -28.04
C TYR A 602 20.14 24.98 -28.28
N SER A 603 19.20 25.83 -28.68
CA SER A 603 19.46 27.26 -28.93
C SER A 603 19.39 28.07 -27.63
N LEU A 604 20.09 29.21 -27.58
CA LEU A 604 20.24 30.04 -26.38
C LEU A 604 18.93 30.74 -25.95
N ASN A 605 18.12 31.19 -26.91
CA ASN A 605 17.03 32.14 -26.68
C ASN A 605 15.65 31.47 -26.47
N TYR A 606 15.60 30.35 -25.76
CA TYR A 606 14.34 29.63 -25.50
C TYR A 606 14.10 29.43 -24.01
N SER A 607 12.83 29.45 -23.63
CA SER A 607 12.38 29.08 -22.27
C SER A 607 12.36 27.56 -22.09
N LEU A 608 12.45 27.10 -20.83
CA LEU A 608 12.31 25.67 -20.52
C LEU A 608 10.95 25.11 -20.98
N ARG A 609 9.87 25.91 -20.89
CA ARG A 609 8.54 25.51 -21.38
C ARG A 609 8.53 25.25 -22.88
N GLN A 610 9.14 26.10 -23.69
CA GLN A 610 9.24 25.88 -25.13
C GLN A 610 10.08 24.65 -25.47
N ARG A 611 11.16 24.39 -24.72
CA ARG A 611 11.95 23.15 -24.88
C ARG A 611 11.13 21.90 -24.57
N MET A 612 10.26 21.94 -23.55
CA MET A 612 9.31 20.86 -23.29
C MET A 612 8.30 20.69 -24.42
N ASP A 613 7.75 21.79 -24.95
CA ASP A 613 6.80 21.77 -26.05
C ASP A 613 7.42 21.16 -27.32
N ILE A 614 8.68 21.49 -27.62
CA ILE A 614 9.45 20.86 -28.71
C ILE A 614 9.49 19.33 -28.56
N LEU A 615 9.84 18.83 -27.37
CA LEU A 615 9.92 17.40 -27.10
C LEU A 615 8.56 16.71 -27.22
N ASP A 616 7.50 17.35 -26.73
CA ASP A 616 6.13 16.84 -26.80
C ASP A 616 5.64 16.74 -28.24
N VAL A 617 5.85 17.78 -29.05
CA VAL A 617 5.51 17.79 -30.47
C VAL A 617 6.24 16.68 -31.23
N LEU A 618 7.54 16.48 -30.97
CA LEU A 618 8.32 15.42 -31.61
C LEU A 618 7.80 14.03 -31.21
N ALA A 619 7.44 13.81 -29.95
CA ALA A 619 6.88 12.55 -29.48
C ALA A 619 5.50 12.24 -30.10
N VAL A 620 4.59 13.23 -30.10
CA VAL A 620 3.21 13.06 -30.60
C VAL A 620 3.20 12.90 -32.12
N SER A 621 4.02 13.65 -32.85
CA SER A 621 4.15 13.47 -34.32
C SER A 621 4.73 12.11 -34.69
N ALA A 622 5.74 11.61 -33.97
CA ALA A 622 6.26 10.24 -34.15
C ALA A 622 5.19 9.18 -33.84
N GLN A 623 4.34 9.41 -32.85
CA GLN A 623 3.20 8.53 -32.56
C GLN A 623 2.18 8.52 -33.71
N GLU A 624 1.84 9.68 -34.28
CA GLU A 624 0.90 9.78 -35.39
C GLU A 624 1.45 9.05 -36.63
N LEU A 625 2.74 9.25 -36.95
CA LEU A 625 3.42 8.64 -38.10
C LEU A 625 3.64 7.12 -37.96
N SER A 626 3.69 6.58 -36.73
CA SER A 626 3.88 5.15 -36.48
C SER A 626 2.59 4.33 -36.49
N ARG A 627 1.42 4.98 -36.38
CA ARG A 627 0.12 4.28 -36.35
C ARG A 627 -0.27 3.76 -37.74
N PRO A 628 -0.85 2.54 -37.84
CA PRO A 628 -1.38 2.03 -39.09
C PRO A 628 -2.59 2.89 -39.52
N ALA A 629 -2.58 3.37 -40.77
CA ALA A 629 -3.68 4.15 -41.33
C ALA A 629 -5.00 3.37 -41.26
N LEU A 630 -5.99 3.92 -40.54
CA LEU A 630 -7.35 3.41 -40.58
C LEU A 630 -7.85 3.52 -42.03
N SER A 631 -8.27 2.39 -42.62
CA SER A 631 -8.78 2.35 -43.98
C SER A 631 -9.86 3.43 -44.18
N PRO A 632 -9.72 4.34 -45.17
CA PRO A 632 -10.78 5.30 -45.45
C PRO A 632 -11.99 4.54 -45.99
N SER A 633 -13.15 4.70 -45.35
CA SER A 633 -14.41 4.25 -45.93
C SER A 633 -14.57 4.90 -47.29
N LYS A 634 -14.66 4.10 -48.36
CA LYS A 634 -14.83 4.59 -49.73
C LYS A 634 -16.00 5.59 -49.80
N PRO A 635 -15.82 6.76 -50.43
CA PRO A 635 -16.92 7.69 -50.69
C PRO A 635 -17.82 7.11 -51.80
N ASN A 636 -19.13 7.19 -51.58
CA ASN A 636 -20.16 6.75 -52.52
C ASN A 636 -20.02 7.44 -53.88
N ALA A 637 -19.79 6.66 -54.94
CA ALA A 637 -20.06 7.07 -56.31
C ALA A 637 -21.55 6.84 -56.61
N SER A 638 -22.25 7.92 -56.90
CA SER A 638 -23.64 7.99 -57.32
C SER A 638 -23.89 7.34 -58.69
N HIS A 639 -25.02 6.64 -58.85
CA HIS A 639 -25.87 6.67 -60.06
C HIS A 639 -27.29 6.09 -59.74
N PRO A 640 -28.32 6.43 -60.54
CA PRO A 640 -29.56 7.05 -60.05
C PRO A 640 -30.81 6.16 -60.10
N GLY A 641 -31.88 6.53 -59.38
CA GLY A 641 -33.23 6.06 -59.73
C GLY A 641 -34.29 6.06 -58.62
N ILE A 642 -35.17 7.08 -58.69
CA ILE A 642 -36.55 7.16 -58.19
C ILE A 642 -36.75 7.39 -56.67
N GLN A 643 -37.22 8.60 -56.39
CA GLN A 643 -37.78 9.04 -55.11
C GLN A 643 -39.15 8.39 -54.87
N ILE A 644 -39.35 7.86 -53.65
CA ILE A 644 -40.68 7.80 -53.03
C ILE A 644 -40.55 8.47 -51.67
N ILE A 645 -41.32 9.54 -51.50
CA ILE A 645 -41.49 10.28 -50.25
C ILE A 645 -42.41 9.46 -49.34
N SER A 646 -42.05 9.24 -48.07
CA SER A 646 -43.01 9.18 -46.95
C SER A 646 -42.33 9.07 -45.58
N HIS A 647 -42.52 10.13 -44.79
CA HIS A 647 -42.74 10.25 -43.34
C HIS A 647 -42.31 9.18 -42.32
N ASP A 648 -41.66 9.70 -41.27
CA ASP A 648 -41.81 9.42 -39.83
C ASP A 648 -41.89 8.00 -39.25
N SER A 649 -41.05 7.85 -38.21
CA SER A 649 -41.21 7.02 -37.00
C SER A 649 -40.84 5.53 -37.05
N SER A 650 -40.03 5.16 -36.04
CA SER A 650 -39.62 3.82 -35.57
C SER A 650 -38.54 3.06 -36.38
N SER A 651 -37.40 2.80 -35.73
CA SER A 651 -36.41 1.83 -36.21
C SER A 651 -36.90 0.39 -35.91
N PRO A 652 -36.57 -0.60 -36.77
CA PRO A 652 -37.31 -1.86 -36.76
C PRO A 652 -36.62 -2.97 -35.96
N ASP A 653 -37.27 -3.41 -34.88
CA ASP A 653 -36.83 -4.49 -33.97
C ASP A 653 -36.86 -5.90 -34.61
N TRP A 654 -37.44 -6.04 -35.81
CA TRP A 654 -37.58 -7.35 -36.47
C TRP A 654 -36.27 -7.94 -37.00
N LYS A 655 -35.25 -7.12 -37.32
CA LYS A 655 -33.96 -7.63 -37.82
C LYS A 655 -33.21 -8.45 -36.75
N LYS A 656 -33.25 -7.99 -35.50
CA LYS A 656 -32.63 -8.70 -34.36
C LYS A 656 -33.34 -10.03 -34.09
N VAL A 657 -34.67 -10.02 -34.12
CA VAL A 657 -35.48 -11.23 -33.93
C VAL A 657 -35.24 -12.26 -35.03
N VAL A 658 -35.02 -11.83 -36.28
CA VAL A 658 -34.70 -12.72 -37.39
C VAL A 658 -33.29 -13.30 -37.26
N GLU A 659 -32.28 -12.50 -36.90
CA GLU A 659 -30.91 -13.00 -36.70
C GLU A 659 -30.81 -14.00 -35.55
N GLU A 660 -31.55 -13.80 -34.47
CA GLU A 660 -31.57 -14.69 -33.31
C GLU A 660 -32.28 -16.03 -33.62
N ARG A 661 -33.31 -15.98 -34.48
CA ARG A 661 -34.02 -17.16 -34.99
C ARG A 661 -33.18 -17.96 -36.00
N VAL A 662 -32.32 -17.30 -36.76
CA VAL A 662 -31.34 -17.93 -37.66
C VAL A 662 -30.19 -18.56 -36.85
N ARG A 663 -29.73 -17.88 -35.79
CA ARG A 663 -28.65 -18.37 -34.91
C ARG A 663 -29.05 -19.60 -34.10
N SER A 664 -30.30 -19.69 -33.65
CA SER A 664 -30.82 -20.83 -32.88
C SER A 664 -31.10 -22.10 -33.71
N LYS A 665 -31.22 -21.99 -35.04
CA LYS A 665 -31.50 -23.13 -35.93
C LYS A 665 -30.32 -23.63 -36.75
N THR A 666 -29.14 -23.02 -36.63
CA THR A 666 -27.96 -23.40 -37.45
C THR A 666 -26.93 -24.16 -36.61
N ARG A 667 -26.86 -25.49 -36.77
CA ARG A 667 -25.86 -26.35 -36.11
C ARG A 667 -24.53 -26.27 -36.89
N ARG A 668 -23.44 -25.82 -36.25
CA ARG A 668 -22.12 -25.68 -36.90
C ARG A 668 -21.13 -26.74 -36.41
N PHE A 669 -20.52 -27.44 -37.36
CA PHE A 669 -19.31 -28.26 -37.15
C PHE A 669 -18.09 -27.34 -37.19
N ALA A 670 -17.22 -27.42 -36.18
CA ALA A 670 -16.05 -26.57 -36.07
C ALA A 670 -14.94 -27.02 -37.04
N LYS A 671 -14.74 -26.26 -38.13
CA LYS A 671 -13.46 -26.20 -38.86
C LYS A 671 -12.78 -24.91 -38.44
N GLY A 672 -11.54 -25.00 -37.94
CA GLY A 672 -10.77 -23.88 -37.41
C GLY A 672 -10.74 -22.68 -38.36
N ARG A 673 -10.80 -21.47 -37.79
CA ARG A 673 -10.70 -20.22 -38.56
C ARG A 673 -9.31 -20.13 -39.19
N SER A 674 -9.20 -20.31 -40.50
CA SER A 674 -8.17 -19.65 -41.29
C SER A 674 -8.54 -18.17 -41.35
N GLN A 675 -8.02 -17.38 -40.41
CA GLN A 675 -8.13 -15.93 -40.49
C GLN A 675 -7.18 -15.48 -41.59
N ALA A 676 -7.70 -14.82 -42.63
CA ALA A 676 -6.87 -14.21 -43.66
C ALA A 676 -5.89 -13.23 -42.99
N GLU A 677 -4.60 -13.36 -43.27
CA GLU A 677 -3.56 -12.42 -42.84
C GLU A 677 -4.00 -11.00 -43.21
N GLN A 678 -4.17 -10.15 -42.19
CA GLN A 678 -4.29 -8.72 -42.44
C GLN A 678 -2.93 -8.22 -42.92
N LEU A 679 -2.87 -7.73 -44.16
CA LEU A 679 -1.71 -7.03 -44.71
C LEU A 679 -1.34 -5.89 -43.76
N GLY A 680 -0.19 -6.01 -43.08
CA GLY A 680 0.31 -4.99 -42.16
C GLY A 680 0.52 -3.66 -42.89
N THR A 681 0.04 -2.56 -42.31
CA THR A 681 0.31 -1.22 -42.83
C THR A 681 1.75 -0.82 -42.49
N PRO A 682 2.54 -0.28 -43.43
CA PRO A 682 3.91 0.13 -43.15
C PRO A 682 3.98 1.30 -42.16
N ASN A 683 4.92 1.23 -41.23
CA ASN A 683 5.24 2.31 -40.29
C ASN A 683 5.88 3.48 -41.07
N GLN A 684 5.20 4.64 -41.12
CA GLN A 684 5.69 5.81 -41.87
C GLN A 684 6.80 6.55 -41.13
N PHE A 685 6.92 6.35 -39.82
CA PHE A 685 7.99 6.91 -38.99
C PHE A 685 9.32 6.17 -39.17
N ALA A 686 9.30 4.86 -39.42
CA ALA A 686 10.49 4.01 -39.55
C ALA A 686 11.62 4.59 -40.44
N PRO A 687 11.38 5.08 -41.67
CA PRO A 687 12.45 5.61 -42.53
C PRO A 687 13.01 6.97 -42.08
N ILE A 688 12.32 7.69 -41.20
CA ILE A 688 12.66 9.06 -40.78
C ILE A 688 13.06 9.16 -39.31
N ALA A 689 12.94 8.07 -38.53
CA ALA A 689 13.19 8.04 -37.09
C ALA A 689 14.56 8.64 -36.69
N GLY A 690 15.60 8.38 -37.47
CA GLY A 690 16.94 8.92 -37.21
C GLY A 690 17.03 10.46 -37.25
N HIS A 691 16.14 11.14 -38.00
CA HIS A 691 16.10 12.60 -38.04
C HIS A 691 15.48 13.23 -36.79
N PHE A 692 14.68 12.47 -36.04
CA PHE A 692 14.13 12.89 -34.75
C PHE A 692 15.10 12.55 -33.62
N PHE A 693 15.68 11.35 -33.68
CA PHE A 693 16.43 10.76 -32.56
C PHE A 693 17.86 11.31 -32.41
N PHE A 694 18.71 11.19 -33.44
CA PHE A 694 20.14 11.50 -33.29
C PHE A 694 20.46 12.98 -33.00
N PRO A 695 19.75 13.97 -33.57
CA PRO A 695 20.00 15.38 -33.23
C PRO A 695 19.78 15.69 -31.74
N LEU A 696 18.77 15.07 -31.13
CA LEU A 696 18.48 15.20 -29.70
C LEU A 696 19.59 14.60 -28.82
N LEU A 697 20.28 13.55 -29.29
CA LEU A 697 21.34 12.88 -28.53
C LEU A 697 22.73 13.53 -28.68
N ARG A 698 22.90 14.50 -29.58
CA ARG A 698 24.24 14.95 -29.99
C ARG A 698 24.92 15.96 -29.05
N ASN A 699 24.14 16.85 -28.43
CA ASN A 699 24.67 18.03 -27.72
C ASN A 699 24.23 18.09 -26.24
N PHE A 700 23.80 16.97 -25.66
CA PHE A 700 23.28 16.95 -24.29
C PHE A 700 24.35 17.27 -23.23
N ASP A 701 25.62 17.05 -23.56
CA ASP A 701 26.80 17.21 -22.71
C ASP A 701 27.41 18.62 -22.77
N ARG A 702 26.85 19.53 -23.57
CA ARG A 702 27.35 20.89 -23.76
C ARG A 702 26.55 21.89 -22.92
N PRO A 703 27.07 22.36 -21.78
CA PRO A 703 26.38 23.37 -20.99
C PRO A 703 26.34 24.70 -21.73
N LEU A 704 25.16 25.30 -21.82
CA LEU A 704 24.97 26.70 -22.19
C LEU A 704 24.83 27.53 -20.92
N THR A 705 25.15 28.83 -20.99
CA THR A 705 25.15 29.72 -19.82
C THR A 705 23.84 29.74 -19.03
N THR A 706 22.71 29.45 -19.69
CA THR A 706 21.35 29.45 -19.11
C THR A 706 20.62 28.12 -19.31
N PHE A 707 21.31 27.09 -19.80
CA PHE A 707 20.72 25.78 -20.06
C PHE A 707 21.78 24.68 -19.89
N ASP A 708 21.68 23.96 -18.79
CA ASP A 708 22.60 22.90 -18.41
C ASP A 708 21.83 21.62 -18.03
N LEU A 709 21.74 20.72 -19.01
CA LEU A 709 21.03 19.45 -18.86
C LEU A 709 21.67 18.51 -17.83
N LEU A 710 22.99 18.55 -17.66
CA LEU A 710 23.73 17.70 -16.72
C LEU A 710 23.90 18.36 -15.34
N GLY A 711 23.69 19.67 -15.27
CA GLY A 711 23.60 20.46 -14.04
C GLY A 711 22.14 20.64 -13.62
N ASP A 712 21.68 21.89 -13.46
CA ASP A 712 20.42 22.15 -12.75
C ASP A 712 19.13 21.77 -13.52
N ASP A 713 19.17 21.59 -14.84
CA ASP A 713 17.97 21.37 -15.68
C ASP A 713 17.52 19.89 -15.78
N HIS A 714 17.57 19.16 -14.65
CA HIS A 714 17.23 17.73 -14.58
C HIS A 714 15.82 17.40 -15.10
N LEU A 715 14.85 18.30 -14.94
CA LEU A 715 13.48 18.09 -15.41
C LEU A 715 13.45 17.97 -16.94
N VAL A 716 14.17 18.84 -17.64
CA VAL A 716 14.27 18.85 -19.11
C VAL A 716 15.05 17.64 -19.57
N LEU A 717 16.14 17.29 -18.86
CA LEU A 717 16.89 16.06 -19.11
C LEU A 717 15.98 14.83 -18.99
N GLY A 718 15.19 14.70 -17.92
CA GLY A 718 14.27 13.60 -17.73
C GLY A 718 13.22 13.50 -18.84
N ARG A 719 12.68 14.65 -19.29
CA ARG A 719 11.73 14.69 -20.42
C ARG A 719 12.39 14.29 -21.73
N LEU A 720 13.62 14.74 -21.98
CA LEU A 720 14.43 14.37 -23.14
C LEU A 720 14.65 12.86 -23.19
N VAL A 721 15.06 12.25 -22.07
CA VAL A 721 15.28 10.80 -21.97
C VAL A 721 13.99 10.02 -22.27
N HIS A 722 12.87 10.44 -21.68
CA HIS A 722 11.57 9.83 -21.97
C HIS A 722 11.17 9.97 -23.45
N THR A 723 11.45 11.13 -24.05
CA THR A 723 11.17 11.38 -25.47
C THR A 723 12.00 10.46 -26.36
N LEU A 724 13.29 10.29 -26.06
CA LEU A 724 14.17 9.35 -26.77
C LEU A 724 13.67 7.90 -26.67
N ALA A 725 13.20 7.49 -25.48
CA ALA A 725 12.58 6.17 -25.28
C ALA A 725 11.32 5.98 -26.15
N ILE A 726 10.48 7.02 -26.25
CA ILE A 726 9.27 6.99 -27.07
C ILE A 726 9.61 6.90 -28.56
N LEU A 727 10.57 7.70 -29.03
CA LEU A 727 11.03 7.67 -30.43
C LEU A 727 11.63 6.31 -30.79
N MET A 728 12.39 5.70 -29.87
CA MET A 728 12.92 4.35 -30.03
C MET A 728 11.79 3.31 -30.18
N TYR A 729 10.77 3.39 -29.33
CA TYR A 729 9.61 2.50 -29.38
C TYR A 729 8.82 2.64 -30.70
N PHE A 730 8.59 3.87 -31.17
CA PHE A 730 7.88 4.09 -32.43
C PHE A 730 8.70 3.75 -33.69
N ALA A 731 10.02 3.57 -33.55
CA ALA A 731 10.89 3.08 -34.61
C ALA A 731 10.87 1.55 -34.77
N LEU A 732 9.94 0.84 -34.11
CA LEU A 732 9.79 -0.62 -34.17
C LEU A 732 9.89 -1.15 -35.61
N HIS A 733 10.77 -2.14 -35.82
CA HIS A 733 11.08 -2.78 -37.11
C HIS A 733 11.76 -1.88 -38.16
N ALA A 734 12.24 -0.69 -37.81
CA ALA A 734 13.06 0.11 -38.72
C ALA A 734 14.48 -0.46 -38.84
N ALA A 735 15.10 -0.33 -40.02
CA ALA A 735 16.49 -0.76 -40.23
C ALA A 735 17.51 0.02 -39.37
N ILE A 736 17.15 1.22 -38.91
CA ILE A 736 18.00 2.09 -38.09
C ILE A 736 17.94 1.78 -36.58
N THR A 737 17.02 0.90 -36.18
CA THR A 737 16.74 0.58 -34.76
C THR A 737 17.97 0.04 -34.01
N PRO A 738 18.82 -0.85 -34.56
CA PRO A 738 20.03 -1.30 -33.86
C PRO A 738 20.99 -0.15 -33.55
N ALA A 739 21.24 0.75 -34.50
CA ALA A 739 22.11 1.91 -34.30
C ALA A 739 21.53 2.91 -33.27
N MET A 740 20.20 3.12 -33.30
CA MET A 740 19.51 3.94 -32.29
C MET A 740 19.58 3.31 -30.90
N GLY A 741 19.37 1.99 -30.81
CA GLY A 741 19.45 1.24 -29.55
C GLY A 741 20.83 1.33 -28.92
N LYS A 742 21.90 1.12 -29.70
CA LYS A 742 23.28 1.26 -29.24
C LYS A 742 23.57 2.67 -28.69
N ALA A 743 23.25 3.69 -29.47
CA ALA A 743 23.48 5.08 -29.05
C ALA A 743 22.66 5.45 -27.79
N LEU A 744 21.41 4.97 -27.69
CA LEU A 744 20.58 5.19 -26.50
C LEU A 744 21.15 4.48 -25.28
N LEU A 745 21.71 3.27 -25.46
CA LEU A 745 22.28 2.52 -24.35
C LEU A 745 23.57 3.16 -23.82
N GLU A 746 24.44 3.66 -24.71
CA GLU A 746 25.62 4.46 -24.32
C GLU A 746 25.22 5.70 -23.52
N PHE A 747 24.18 6.40 -23.98
CA PHE A 747 23.61 7.55 -23.26
C PHE A 747 23.04 7.15 -21.89
N VAL A 748 22.31 6.03 -21.82
CA VAL A 748 21.82 5.50 -20.54
C VAL A 748 22.97 5.20 -19.60
N TRP A 749 24.05 4.61 -20.11
CA TRP A 749 25.20 4.22 -19.33
C TRP A 749 25.89 5.41 -18.68
N ALA A 750 25.99 6.55 -19.39
CA ALA A 750 26.55 7.78 -18.86
C ALA A 750 25.74 8.36 -17.67
N LEU A 751 24.43 8.15 -17.64
CA LEU A 751 23.51 8.77 -16.67
C LEU A 751 22.92 7.80 -15.64
N ARG A 752 23.32 6.53 -15.66
CA ARG A 752 22.70 5.43 -14.89
C ARG A 752 22.61 5.63 -13.37
N PHE A 753 23.43 6.50 -12.79
CA PHE A 753 23.44 6.82 -11.36
C PHE A 753 23.03 8.27 -11.06
N HIS A 754 22.20 8.86 -11.93
CA HIS A 754 21.68 10.20 -11.72
C HIS A 754 20.89 10.32 -10.40
N THR A 755 21.04 11.44 -9.71
CA THR A 755 20.44 11.68 -8.39
C THR A 755 18.92 11.79 -8.46
N ASP A 756 18.43 12.52 -9.47
CA ASP A 756 17.01 12.75 -9.73
C ASP A 756 16.26 11.46 -10.14
N THR A 757 15.08 11.24 -9.53
CA THR A 757 14.24 10.06 -9.74
C THR A 757 13.54 10.05 -11.10
N TYR A 758 13.13 11.22 -11.60
CA TYR A 758 12.45 11.37 -12.89
C TYR A 758 13.40 11.03 -14.04
N VAL A 759 14.66 11.47 -13.96
CA VAL A 759 15.71 11.07 -14.91
C VAL A 759 15.93 9.56 -14.89
N ARG A 760 16.11 8.95 -13.71
CA ARG A 760 16.29 7.49 -13.57
C ARG A 760 15.12 6.69 -14.14
N HIS A 761 13.90 7.16 -13.94
CA HIS A 761 12.71 6.56 -14.54
C HIS A 761 12.71 6.65 -16.07
N GLY A 762 13.13 7.79 -16.63
CA GLY A 762 13.37 7.95 -18.06
C GLY A 762 14.38 6.93 -18.60
N LEU A 763 15.49 6.74 -17.90
CA LEU A 763 16.54 5.79 -18.30
C LEU A 763 16.04 4.34 -18.34
N LEU A 764 15.23 3.93 -17.36
CA LEU A 764 14.58 2.62 -17.38
C LEU A 764 13.60 2.47 -18.54
N SER A 765 12.80 3.51 -18.82
CA SER A 765 11.91 3.54 -19.98
C SER A 765 12.71 3.38 -21.29
N SER A 766 13.88 3.99 -21.39
CA SER A 766 14.79 3.85 -22.53
C SER A 766 15.26 2.41 -22.71
N VAL A 767 15.73 1.75 -21.63
CA VAL A 767 16.12 0.34 -21.67
C VAL A 767 14.95 -0.55 -22.09
N SER A 768 13.75 -0.32 -21.53
CA SER A 768 12.53 -1.03 -21.94
C SER A 768 12.26 -0.90 -23.44
N SER A 769 12.30 0.33 -23.96
CA SER A 769 12.06 0.61 -25.38
C SER A 769 13.11 -0.04 -26.28
N ILE A 770 14.38 -0.13 -25.86
CA ILE A 770 15.44 -0.82 -26.60
C ILE A 770 15.11 -2.31 -26.69
N LEU A 771 14.83 -2.97 -25.55
CA LEU A 771 14.54 -4.40 -25.49
C LEU A 771 13.29 -4.79 -26.29
N LEU A 772 12.30 -3.89 -26.39
CA LEU A 772 11.09 -4.12 -27.17
C LEU A 772 11.26 -3.90 -28.67
N SER A 773 12.18 -3.02 -29.08
CA SER A 773 12.22 -2.51 -30.45
C SER A 773 13.40 -3.04 -31.27
N VAL A 774 14.55 -3.31 -30.64
CA VAL A 774 15.69 -3.92 -31.30
C VAL A 774 15.49 -5.44 -31.40
N PRO A 775 15.68 -6.06 -32.59
CA PRO A 775 15.63 -7.51 -32.70
C PRO A 775 16.68 -8.19 -31.82
N ALA A 776 16.33 -9.33 -31.23
CA ALA A 776 17.19 -10.06 -30.29
C ALA A 776 18.57 -10.41 -30.89
N GLU A 777 18.64 -10.73 -32.18
CA GLU A 777 19.90 -11.04 -32.89
C GLU A 777 20.94 -9.92 -32.74
N TYR A 778 20.54 -8.66 -32.96
CA TYR A 778 21.43 -7.50 -32.82
C TYR A 778 21.76 -7.16 -31.36
N LEU A 779 20.83 -7.40 -30.45
CA LEU A 779 21.07 -7.21 -29.02
C LEU A 779 22.17 -8.15 -28.51
N LEU A 780 22.21 -9.38 -29.03
CA LEU A 780 23.15 -10.42 -28.60
C LEU A 780 24.49 -10.37 -29.33
N ASP A 781 24.51 -9.95 -30.59
CA ASP A 781 25.78 -9.86 -31.32
C ASP A 781 26.54 -8.57 -30.98
N ASP A 782 25.85 -7.42 -30.97
CA ASP A 782 26.50 -6.11 -30.93
C ASP A 782 26.44 -5.38 -29.57
N MET A 783 25.60 -5.85 -28.63
CA MET A 783 25.29 -5.15 -27.36
C MET A 783 25.26 -6.07 -26.12
N THR A 784 25.87 -7.26 -26.19
CA THR A 784 25.79 -8.25 -25.11
C THR A 784 26.43 -7.78 -23.80
N GLU A 785 27.59 -7.14 -23.86
CA GLU A 785 28.28 -6.67 -22.65
C GLU A 785 27.41 -5.64 -21.91
N GLU A 786 26.88 -4.66 -22.63
CA GLU A 786 26.06 -3.60 -22.07
C GLU A 786 24.72 -4.15 -21.53
N ILE A 787 24.12 -5.16 -22.17
CA ILE A 787 22.91 -5.83 -21.67
C ILE A 787 23.19 -6.59 -20.36
N LEU A 788 24.31 -7.32 -20.26
CA LEU A 788 24.71 -7.99 -19.02
C LEU A 788 25.00 -6.97 -17.90
N GLU A 789 25.60 -5.84 -18.22
CA GLU A 789 25.80 -4.77 -17.24
C GLU A 789 24.48 -4.10 -16.82
N THR A 790 23.50 -3.95 -17.73
CA THR A 790 22.16 -3.46 -17.37
C THR A 790 21.43 -4.40 -16.42
N GLN A 791 21.67 -5.72 -16.51
CA GLN A 791 21.14 -6.71 -15.59
C GLN A 791 21.60 -6.45 -14.15
N ALA A 792 22.91 -6.23 -13.95
CA ALA A 792 23.47 -5.90 -12.65
C ALA A 792 22.96 -4.55 -12.12
N TRP A 793 22.81 -3.57 -13.01
CA TRP A 793 22.28 -2.24 -12.67
C TRP A 793 20.80 -2.26 -12.27
N LEU A 794 19.96 -3.08 -12.93
CA LEU A 794 18.54 -3.21 -12.59
C LEU A 794 18.31 -3.75 -11.17
N ALA A 795 19.17 -4.66 -10.70
CA ALA A 795 19.11 -5.14 -9.32
C ALA A 795 19.32 -4.00 -8.30
N VAL A 796 20.31 -3.13 -8.55
CA VAL A 796 20.60 -1.96 -7.70
C VAL A 796 19.46 -0.94 -7.76
N GLN A 797 18.86 -0.72 -8.94
CA GLN A 797 17.72 0.18 -9.08
C GLN A 797 16.44 -0.36 -8.45
N PHE A 798 16.22 -1.68 -8.45
CA PHE A 798 15.07 -2.30 -7.79
C PHE A 798 15.04 -1.96 -6.31
N ASP A 799 16.18 -2.12 -5.62
CA ASP A 799 16.30 -1.76 -4.20
C ASP A 799 16.05 -0.25 -3.97
N MET A 800 16.55 0.61 -4.87
CA MET A 800 16.41 2.05 -4.75
C MET A 800 15.00 2.56 -5.09
N MET A 801 14.26 1.89 -5.98
CA MET A 801 12.90 2.29 -6.39
C MET A 801 11.78 1.56 -5.63
N ARG A 802 12.10 0.47 -4.91
CA ARG A 802 11.22 -0.17 -3.91
C ARG A 802 10.78 0.84 -2.85
N ALA A 803 11.65 1.81 -2.52
CA ALA A 803 11.33 2.89 -1.60
C ALA A 803 10.27 3.86 -2.15
N CYS A 804 10.16 4.04 -3.47
CA CYS A 804 9.33 5.08 -4.10
C CYS A 804 8.02 4.58 -4.75
N ASN A 805 7.57 3.35 -4.46
CA ASN A 805 6.36 2.73 -5.05
C ASN A 805 6.31 2.66 -6.61
N LEU A 806 7.46 2.77 -7.29
CA LEU A 806 7.58 2.71 -8.76
C LEU A 806 7.95 1.31 -9.30
N ILE A 807 7.56 0.25 -8.59
CA ILE A 807 7.98 -1.14 -8.85
C ILE A 807 7.55 -1.62 -10.25
N ALA A 808 6.43 -1.10 -10.79
CA ALA A 808 5.85 -1.58 -12.04
C ALA A 808 6.78 -1.40 -13.26
N THR A 809 7.52 -0.29 -13.37
CA THR A 809 8.40 -0.05 -14.52
C THR A 809 9.70 -0.83 -14.42
N VAL A 810 10.25 -1.01 -13.21
CA VAL A 810 11.41 -1.89 -12.96
C VAL A 810 11.03 -3.37 -13.19
N ALA A 811 9.83 -3.78 -12.78
CA ALA A 811 9.35 -5.14 -13.01
C ALA A 811 9.10 -5.41 -14.50
N LEU A 812 8.59 -4.43 -15.26
CA LEU A 812 8.41 -4.54 -16.70
C LEU A 812 9.76 -4.68 -17.43
N THR A 813 10.75 -3.83 -17.11
CA THR A 813 12.09 -3.92 -17.71
C THR A 813 12.78 -5.22 -17.35
N ALA A 814 12.69 -5.65 -16.09
CA ALA A 814 13.24 -6.94 -15.64
C ALA A 814 12.57 -8.11 -16.38
N GLY A 815 11.24 -8.13 -16.48
CA GLY A 815 10.50 -9.16 -17.20
C GLY A 815 10.86 -9.24 -18.69
N GLN A 816 11.05 -8.09 -19.34
CA GLN A 816 11.49 -8.01 -20.74
C GLN A 816 12.92 -8.53 -20.91
N LEU A 817 13.84 -8.13 -20.03
CA LEU A 817 15.23 -8.57 -20.06
C LEU A 817 15.33 -10.10 -19.91
N LEU A 818 14.51 -10.68 -19.02
CA LEU A 818 14.44 -12.12 -18.82
C LEU A 818 13.87 -12.88 -20.00
N PHE A 819 12.87 -12.31 -20.66
CA PHE A 819 12.34 -12.89 -21.89
C PHE A 819 13.42 -12.93 -22.98
N VAL A 820 14.17 -11.83 -23.17
CA VAL A 820 15.26 -11.78 -24.17
C VAL A 820 16.40 -12.74 -23.82
N LEU A 821 16.86 -12.78 -22.57
CA LEU A 821 17.94 -13.69 -22.14
C LEU A 821 17.50 -15.17 -22.17
N GLY A 822 16.24 -15.44 -21.84
CA GLY A 822 15.65 -16.78 -21.86
C GLY A 822 15.48 -17.38 -23.26
N LEU A 823 15.40 -16.54 -24.31
CA LEU A 823 15.37 -17.00 -25.70
C LEU A 823 16.72 -17.58 -26.18
N VAL A 824 17.81 -17.39 -25.42
CA VAL A 824 19.20 -17.62 -25.87
C VAL A 824 19.95 -18.59 -24.94
N GLU A 825 19.28 -19.18 -23.94
CA GLU A 825 19.89 -20.09 -22.96
C GLU A 825 21.11 -19.49 -22.21
N LEU A 826 21.23 -18.16 -22.15
CA LEU A 826 22.23 -17.48 -21.31
C LEU A 826 21.84 -17.64 -19.82
N PRO A 827 22.82 -17.68 -18.88
CA PRO A 827 22.56 -17.98 -17.49
C PRO A 827 21.52 -17.02 -16.91
N ILE A 828 20.32 -17.55 -16.68
CA ILE A 828 19.24 -16.88 -15.99
C ILE A 828 19.72 -16.59 -14.57
N ILE A 829 19.33 -15.42 -14.06
CA ILE A 829 19.56 -14.95 -12.69
C ILE A 829 19.55 -16.11 -11.70
N SER A 830 20.53 -16.11 -10.79
CA SER A 830 20.52 -16.99 -9.63
C SER A 830 19.16 -16.85 -8.92
N GLN A 831 18.39 -17.94 -8.92
CA GLN A 831 17.07 -18.03 -8.29
C GLN A 831 17.11 -17.72 -6.78
N ASP A 832 18.30 -17.60 -6.18
CA ASP A 832 18.53 -17.28 -4.78
C ASP A 832 18.51 -15.77 -4.45
N THR A 833 18.22 -14.89 -5.43
CA THR A 833 18.16 -13.44 -5.17
C THR A 833 16.77 -13.00 -4.72
N GLN A 834 16.69 -12.34 -3.57
CA GLN A 834 15.45 -11.99 -2.85
C GLN A 834 14.45 -11.13 -3.65
N TRP A 835 14.90 -10.41 -4.68
CA TRP A 835 14.07 -9.59 -5.56
C TRP A 835 13.46 -10.38 -6.73
N TRP A 836 13.95 -11.59 -7.02
CA TRP A 836 13.54 -12.42 -8.14
C TRP A 836 12.08 -12.88 -8.03
N GLU A 837 11.68 -13.36 -6.85
CA GLU A 837 10.30 -13.79 -6.58
C GLU A 837 9.31 -12.62 -6.67
N GLU A 838 9.71 -11.43 -6.21
CA GLU A 838 8.89 -10.21 -6.22
C GLU A 838 8.75 -9.63 -7.64
N ALA A 839 9.84 -9.60 -8.42
CA ALA A 839 9.81 -9.15 -9.81
C ALA A 839 8.96 -10.08 -10.69
N ILE A 840 9.08 -11.40 -10.51
CA ILE A 840 8.24 -12.40 -11.19
C ILE A 840 6.77 -12.25 -10.75
N ALA A 841 6.50 -12.08 -9.46
CA ALA A 841 5.14 -11.85 -8.96
C ALA A 841 4.49 -10.59 -9.57
N ALA A 842 5.25 -9.49 -9.71
CA ALA A 842 4.78 -8.27 -10.36
C ALA A 842 4.50 -8.46 -11.86
N VAL A 843 5.36 -9.20 -12.57
CA VAL A 843 5.13 -9.58 -13.98
C VAL A 843 3.88 -10.45 -14.13
N PHE A 844 3.67 -11.42 -13.23
CA PHE A 844 2.46 -12.26 -13.21
C PHE A 844 1.19 -11.46 -12.85
N GLN A 845 1.27 -10.49 -11.95
CA GLN A 845 0.15 -9.61 -11.60
C GLN A 845 -0.26 -8.75 -12.79
N LEU A 846 0.69 -8.11 -13.48
CA LEU A 846 0.42 -7.32 -14.69
C LEU A 846 -0.15 -8.18 -15.84
N ALA A 847 0.37 -9.38 -16.04
CA ALA A 847 -0.16 -10.34 -17.02
C ALA A 847 -1.57 -10.82 -16.67
N SER A 848 -1.84 -11.06 -15.38
CA SER A 848 -3.15 -11.45 -14.85
C SER A 848 -4.18 -10.32 -15.02
N GLU A 849 -3.78 -9.08 -14.74
CA GLU A 849 -4.63 -7.90 -14.87
C GLU A 849 -4.94 -7.56 -16.34
N TYR A 850 -3.96 -7.74 -17.24
CA TYR A 850 -4.18 -7.67 -18.69
C TYR A 850 -5.14 -8.76 -19.18
N LEU A 851 -5.02 -10.00 -18.69
CA LEU A 851 -5.96 -11.09 -18.96
C LEU A 851 -7.36 -10.80 -18.39
N ARG A 852 -7.44 -10.14 -17.23
CA ARG A 852 -8.69 -9.72 -16.58
C ARG A 852 -9.39 -8.61 -17.39
N LEU A 853 -8.64 -7.61 -17.85
CA LEU A 853 -9.11 -6.54 -18.75
C LEU A 853 -9.54 -7.07 -20.12
N ARG A 854 -8.85 -8.09 -20.65
CA ARG A 854 -9.24 -8.79 -21.88
C ARG A 854 -10.51 -9.62 -21.70
N LYS A 855 -10.71 -10.24 -20.52
CA LYS A 855 -11.96 -10.93 -20.15
C LYS A 855 -13.12 -9.95 -19.96
N LEU A 856 -12.87 -8.78 -19.36
CA LEU A 856 -13.88 -7.71 -19.20
C LEU A 856 -14.30 -7.11 -20.54
N LYS A 857 -13.37 -6.92 -21.50
CA LYS A 857 -13.72 -6.52 -22.88
C LYS A 857 -14.47 -7.60 -23.67
N SER A 858 -14.33 -8.87 -23.31
CA SER A 858 -15.09 -9.98 -23.94
C SER A 858 -16.50 -10.19 -23.36
N ALA A 859 -16.83 -9.55 -22.24
CA ALA A 859 -18.13 -9.64 -21.59
C ALA A 859 -18.95 -8.37 -21.89
N SER A 860 -19.76 -8.39 -22.94
CA SER A 860 -20.83 -7.39 -23.13
C SER A 860 -21.87 -7.51 -22.00
N PRO A 861 -22.52 -6.42 -21.57
CA PRO A 861 -23.37 -6.42 -20.38
C PRO A 861 -24.69 -7.14 -20.68
N GLY A 862 -24.90 -8.25 -19.99
CA GLY A 862 -26.12 -9.03 -20.08
C GLY A 862 -26.54 -9.50 -18.70
N ARG A 863 -27.62 -8.87 -18.20
CA ARG A 863 -28.47 -9.24 -17.06
C ARG A 863 -28.01 -8.82 -15.67
N ASN A 864 -28.73 -7.80 -15.18
CA ASN A 864 -29.19 -7.66 -13.80
C ASN A 864 -29.49 -9.01 -13.16
N GLN A 865 -28.73 -9.38 -12.13
CA GLN A 865 -29.25 -10.08 -10.96
C GLN A 865 -28.54 -9.49 -9.74
N GLY A 866 -29.36 -8.96 -8.82
CA GLY A 866 -28.89 -8.31 -7.62
C GLY A 866 -28.17 -9.27 -6.68
N LEU A 867 -27.17 -8.73 -6.00
CA LEU A 867 -26.65 -9.27 -4.75
C LEU A 867 -26.69 -8.14 -3.71
N PRO A 868 -27.11 -8.43 -2.46
CA PRO A 868 -27.30 -7.44 -1.42
C PRO A 868 -25.95 -7.03 -0.83
N PHE A 869 -25.91 -5.79 -0.36
CA PHE A 869 -24.84 -5.24 0.46
C PHE A 869 -24.60 -6.08 1.72
N GLN A 870 -23.34 -6.47 1.94
CA GLN A 870 -22.66 -6.41 3.25
C GLN A 870 -21.15 -6.28 3.05
#